data_AF-A0A929HDX3-F1
#
_entry.id   AF-A0A929HDX3-F1
#
_cell.length_a   1.000
_cell.length_b   1.000
_cell.length_c   1.000
_cell.angle_alpha   90.00
_cell.angle_beta   90.00
_cell.angle_gamma   90.00
#
_symmetry.space_group_name_H-M   'P 1'
#
loop_
_entity.id
_entity.type
_entity.pdbx_description
1 polymer ?
#
loop_
_entity_poly.entity_id
_entity_poly.type
_entity_poly.pdbx_seq_one_letter_code
_entity_poly.pdbx_strand_id
1 'polypeptide(L)'
;MNEHFKSIICKLIQPQKGKGAFFAFDLSEHLDREHADNTDVGQALNSAFLVALAGSMHPASERAKRFLALFSETPEWSEVASFYLKGIDLVHQEIESMCTHDPGFTKRLNTLSQWLAHNENWFETEETAEKMWSVFFPEATGIRAHEKERVQALRAKRTVTITKLNTTPITDPARQILFTSNVLLTTPAASTSPDELPFSHYIRKRLGEISREPQFHWYDHPIQVGVVPEKNEVLYGLRALDAALEFERTRGNMPPQGKAVCVLSVSVTHQGLQEIAKKYLEEELARSVSLKNIDIYVFTEADTQRMIDEILAPAAAYYLHCDNPKELLSVFGVDGEYGRHYSFLKAIAPFWSIFLQPEIRATFKIDLDQVFPQRELVEQTGASALEHFKTPLWGAQGLDSNEQPVELGMIAGALVDEADIGKSLFTPDVPFPNRGPSFDEYIFFSTLPQALSTEAEMMTRYVGDNLDGQRSCIQRIHVTGGTNGILVDSLRRYRPFTPSFIGRAEDQAYVLSTLLNPGTQLAYVHEAGLIMRHDKKAFAQEAIESAYLGKLVGDYIRILYFSAYARALTKDVTKLKDTIDPFTGCFISRIPITVVYLRPGLKTASLFAEGKKEQGLEFIRIGAQRIITALDFIGGENSKLKDQYEKERLGWNLYYDTLYAVENGIADGHQFALDLRRKARSIIKTCAIGFG
;
A
#
# COMPACT_ATOMS: atom_id res chain seq x y z
N MET A 1 9.02 -34.21 10.81
CA MET A 1 8.09 -33.09 10.50
C MET A 1 8.52 -32.35 9.24
N ASN A 2 9.79 -31.93 9.14
CA ASN A 2 10.35 -31.32 7.91
C ASN A 2 10.25 -32.24 6.65
N GLU A 3 10.22 -33.57 6.81
CA GLU A 3 10.04 -34.51 5.70
C GLU A 3 8.72 -34.34 4.91
N HIS A 4 7.62 -33.92 5.56
CA HIS A 4 6.36 -33.67 4.86
C HIS A 4 6.45 -32.45 3.96
N PHE A 5 7.09 -31.38 4.44
CA PHE A 5 7.37 -30.21 3.61
C PHE A 5 8.27 -30.55 2.42
N LYS A 6 9.39 -31.24 2.65
CA LYS A 6 10.27 -31.73 1.59
C LYS A 6 9.53 -32.58 0.55
N SER A 7 8.63 -33.45 0.99
CA SER A 7 7.78 -34.27 0.13
C SER A 7 6.86 -33.41 -0.74
N ILE A 8 6.22 -32.39 -0.17
CA ILE A 8 5.38 -31.43 -0.91
C ILE A 8 6.20 -30.69 -1.96
N ILE A 9 7.36 -30.13 -1.59
CA ILE A 9 8.24 -29.41 -2.53
C ILE A 9 8.71 -30.35 -3.64
N CYS A 10 9.15 -31.57 -3.31
CA CYS A 10 9.56 -32.57 -4.30
C CYS A 10 8.43 -32.86 -5.31
N LYS A 11 7.19 -32.98 -4.85
CA LYS A 11 6.04 -33.20 -5.73
C LYS A 11 5.70 -31.98 -6.59
N LEU A 12 5.82 -30.77 -6.06
CA LEU A 12 5.59 -29.53 -6.82
C LEU A 12 6.57 -29.36 -7.98
N ILE A 13 7.82 -29.79 -7.81
CA ILE A 13 8.88 -29.60 -8.81
C ILE A 13 9.05 -30.80 -9.76
N GLN A 14 8.33 -31.90 -9.51
CA GLN A 14 8.40 -33.08 -10.36
C GLN A 14 7.81 -32.78 -11.75
N PRO A 15 8.48 -33.17 -12.84
CA PRO A 15 7.92 -33.04 -14.17
C PRO A 15 6.69 -33.94 -14.29
N GLN A 16 5.56 -33.37 -14.71
CA GLN A 16 4.32 -34.11 -14.91
C GLN A 16 3.92 -34.07 -16.40
N LYS A 17 3.30 -35.14 -16.90
CA LYS A 17 2.76 -35.21 -18.27
C LYS A 17 1.25 -34.97 -18.22
N GLY A 18 0.73 -33.99 -18.98
CA GLY A 18 -0.70 -33.72 -19.13
C GLY A 18 -1.11 -32.29 -18.81
N LYS A 19 -2.41 -31.97 -18.96
CA LYS A 19 -3.00 -30.70 -18.52
C LYS A 19 -2.96 -30.66 -16.98
N GLY A 20 -2.29 -29.66 -16.39
CA GLY A 20 -2.13 -29.53 -14.93
C GLY A 20 -0.71 -29.71 -14.39
N ALA A 21 0.27 -30.04 -15.25
CA ALA A 21 1.67 -30.17 -14.85
C ALA A 21 2.29 -28.81 -14.43
N PHE A 22 2.94 -28.78 -13.25
CA PHE A 22 3.65 -27.59 -12.73
C PHE A 22 4.89 -27.22 -13.55
N PHE A 23 5.68 -28.22 -13.94
CA PHE A 23 6.80 -28.09 -14.85
C PHE A 23 6.69 -29.13 -15.97
N ALA A 24 6.80 -28.67 -17.21
CA ALA A 24 6.86 -29.54 -18.39
C ALA A 24 8.26 -30.15 -18.59
N PHE A 25 9.25 -29.71 -17.81
CA PHE A 25 10.65 -30.10 -17.91
C PHE A 25 11.25 -30.42 -16.53
N ASP A 26 12.27 -31.27 -16.52
CA ASP A 26 13.00 -31.62 -15.30
C ASP A 26 13.97 -30.49 -14.94
N LEU A 27 13.75 -29.86 -13.77
CA LEU A 27 14.59 -28.78 -13.27
C LEU A 27 16.06 -29.20 -13.08
N SER A 28 16.33 -30.49 -12.88
CA SER A 28 17.67 -31.00 -12.63
C SER A 28 18.54 -31.07 -13.89
N GLU A 29 17.95 -31.06 -15.09
CA GLU A 29 18.69 -31.05 -16.36
C GLU A 29 19.50 -29.77 -16.55
N HIS A 30 19.07 -28.65 -15.96
CA HIS A 30 19.77 -27.37 -16.07
C HIS A 30 21.11 -27.33 -15.33
N LEU A 31 21.33 -28.26 -14.39
CA LEU A 31 22.56 -28.30 -13.59
C LEU A 31 23.76 -28.85 -14.38
N ASP A 32 23.52 -29.59 -15.46
CA ASP A 32 24.55 -30.35 -16.19
C ASP A 32 24.83 -29.81 -17.61
N ARG A 33 24.09 -28.79 -18.07
CA ARG A 33 24.25 -28.22 -19.42
C ARG A 33 25.38 -27.20 -19.46
N GLU A 34 26.00 -26.98 -20.62
CA GLU A 34 26.82 -25.78 -20.82
C GLU A 34 25.91 -24.55 -20.79
N HIS A 35 26.34 -23.51 -20.07
CA HIS A 35 25.55 -22.29 -19.88
C HIS A 35 26.04 -21.27 -20.91
N ALA A 36 25.20 -20.95 -21.89
CA ALA A 36 25.61 -20.12 -23.03
C ALA A 36 25.64 -18.63 -22.68
N ASP A 37 24.80 -18.20 -21.74
CA ASP A 37 24.65 -16.81 -21.33
C ASP A 37 24.17 -16.67 -19.87
N ASN A 38 24.02 -15.42 -19.43
CA ASN A 38 23.57 -15.09 -18.08
C ASN A 38 22.13 -15.54 -17.78
N THR A 39 21.26 -15.62 -18.78
CA THR A 39 19.89 -16.09 -18.58
C THR A 39 19.85 -17.58 -18.28
N ASP A 40 20.71 -18.37 -18.93
CA ASP A 40 20.86 -19.80 -18.66
C ASP A 40 21.42 -20.05 -17.25
N VAL A 41 22.41 -19.26 -16.81
CA VAL A 41 22.94 -19.34 -15.43
C VAL A 41 21.83 -18.99 -14.41
N GLY A 42 21.09 -17.91 -14.63
CA GLY A 42 19.99 -17.50 -13.76
C GLY A 42 18.90 -18.57 -13.63
N GLN A 43 18.54 -19.21 -14.75
CA GLN A 43 17.61 -20.34 -14.77
C GLN A 43 18.14 -21.55 -13.99
N ALA A 44 19.42 -21.88 -14.14
CA ALA A 44 20.07 -22.97 -13.42
C ALA A 44 20.12 -22.72 -11.91
N LEU A 45 20.44 -21.49 -11.48
CA LEU A 45 20.45 -21.10 -10.05
C LEU A 45 19.06 -21.23 -9.41
N ASN A 46 18.01 -20.74 -10.08
CA ASN A 46 16.65 -20.86 -9.57
C ASN A 46 16.19 -22.33 -9.51
N SER A 47 16.55 -23.13 -10.52
CA SER A 47 16.28 -24.56 -10.55
C SER A 47 17.00 -25.29 -9.41
N ALA A 48 18.27 -24.95 -9.18
CA ALA A 48 19.07 -25.49 -8.09
C ALA A 48 18.45 -25.17 -6.73
N PHE A 49 17.95 -23.95 -6.52
CA PHE A 49 17.25 -23.57 -5.29
C PHE A 49 16.03 -24.45 -5.02
N LEU A 50 15.12 -24.57 -5.99
CA LEU A 50 13.90 -25.36 -5.85
C LEU A 50 14.21 -26.85 -5.59
N VAL A 51 15.20 -27.41 -6.31
CA VAL A 51 15.67 -28.79 -6.13
C VAL A 51 16.32 -29.00 -4.76
N ALA A 52 17.15 -28.07 -4.30
CA ALA A 52 17.81 -28.15 -3.01
C ALA A 52 16.82 -28.04 -1.84
N LEU A 53 15.73 -27.28 -2.01
CA LEU A 53 14.67 -27.12 -1.00
C LEU A 53 13.85 -28.40 -0.79
N ALA A 54 13.75 -29.27 -1.82
CA ALA A 54 13.18 -30.61 -1.67
C ALA A 54 14.06 -31.54 -0.80
N GLY A 55 15.31 -31.17 -0.53
CA GLY A 55 16.22 -31.93 0.31
C GLY A 55 16.43 -33.38 -0.16
N SER A 56 16.63 -34.30 0.78
CA SER A 56 16.84 -35.72 0.50
C SER A 56 15.70 -36.42 -0.25
N MET A 57 14.54 -35.80 -0.40
CA MET A 57 13.44 -36.32 -1.23
C MET A 57 13.69 -36.19 -2.72
N HIS A 58 14.65 -35.36 -3.16
CA HIS A 58 15.03 -35.21 -4.57
C HIS A 58 16.47 -35.71 -4.80
N PRO A 59 16.72 -36.64 -5.75
CA PRO A 59 18.04 -37.23 -5.98
C PRO A 59 19.15 -36.21 -6.27
N ALA A 60 18.80 -35.11 -6.94
CA ALA A 60 19.74 -34.05 -7.30
C ALA A 60 19.96 -32.97 -6.22
N SER A 61 19.35 -33.07 -5.03
CA SER A 61 19.42 -32.00 -4.00
C SER A 61 20.86 -31.64 -3.59
N GLU A 62 21.69 -32.62 -3.26
CA GLU A 62 23.07 -32.34 -2.85
C GLU A 62 23.92 -31.77 -3.99
N ARG A 63 23.63 -32.16 -5.23
CA ARG A 63 24.26 -31.57 -6.41
C ARG A 63 23.84 -30.12 -6.58
N ALA A 64 22.55 -29.82 -6.43
CA ALA A 64 22.01 -28.47 -6.52
C ALA A 64 22.59 -27.52 -5.45
N LYS A 65 22.74 -28.00 -4.21
CA LYS A 65 23.41 -27.23 -3.14
C LYS A 65 24.86 -26.91 -3.48
N ARG A 66 25.62 -27.89 -3.99
CA ARG A 66 27.01 -27.66 -4.43
C ARG A 66 27.09 -26.66 -5.58
N PHE A 67 26.15 -26.72 -6.52
CA PHE A 67 26.06 -25.76 -7.62
C PHE A 67 25.86 -24.33 -7.08
N LEU A 68 24.90 -24.13 -6.18
CA LEU A 68 24.71 -22.83 -5.53
C LEU A 68 25.95 -22.37 -4.76
N ALA A 69 26.60 -23.27 -4.00
CA ALA A 69 27.82 -22.94 -3.25
C ALA A 69 28.95 -22.48 -4.18
N LEU A 70 29.16 -23.15 -5.32
CA LEU A 70 30.15 -22.75 -6.31
C LEU A 70 29.87 -21.33 -6.84
N PHE A 71 28.63 -21.03 -7.21
CA PHE A 71 28.27 -19.70 -7.73
C PHE A 71 28.25 -18.62 -6.66
N SER A 72 28.12 -18.98 -5.37
CA SER A 72 28.25 -18.03 -4.25
C SER A 72 29.66 -17.42 -4.16
N GLU A 73 30.67 -18.11 -4.68
CA GLU A 73 32.07 -17.64 -4.75
C GLU A 73 32.38 -16.84 -6.03
N THR A 74 31.45 -16.77 -6.98
CA THR A 74 31.64 -16.03 -8.23
C THR A 74 31.18 -14.58 -8.09
N PRO A 75 31.98 -13.56 -8.45
CA PRO A 75 31.59 -12.16 -8.25
C PRO A 75 30.24 -11.79 -8.85
N GLU A 76 29.92 -12.28 -10.05
CA GLU A 76 28.70 -11.94 -10.79
C GLU A 76 27.42 -12.51 -10.16
N TRP A 77 27.50 -13.69 -9.54
CA TRP A 77 26.32 -14.43 -9.04
C TRP A 77 26.33 -14.66 -7.54
N SER A 78 27.37 -14.17 -6.85
CA SER A 78 27.58 -14.35 -5.41
C SER A 78 26.35 -13.99 -4.60
N GLU A 79 25.75 -12.85 -4.92
CA GLU A 79 24.58 -12.32 -4.22
C GLU A 79 23.35 -13.23 -4.38
N VAL A 80 23.00 -13.59 -5.62
CA VAL A 80 21.85 -14.44 -5.94
C VAL A 80 22.01 -15.84 -5.35
N ALA A 81 23.18 -16.44 -5.52
CA ALA A 81 23.46 -17.78 -5.02
C ALA A 81 23.46 -17.81 -3.47
N SER A 82 24.05 -16.79 -2.82
CA SER A 82 24.02 -16.65 -1.37
C SER A 82 22.60 -16.43 -0.83
N PHE A 83 21.78 -15.64 -1.54
CA PHE A 83 20.38 -15.44 -1.22
C PHE A 83 19.60 -16.76 -1.21
N TYR A 84 19.80 -17.62 -2.22
CA TYR A 84 19.16 -18.93 -2.28
C TYR A 84 19.67 -19.91 -1.23
N LEU A 85 20.98 -19.95 -0.97
CA LEU A 85 21.56 -20.79 0.09
C LEU A 85 21.00 -20.43 1.46
N LYS A 86 21.02 -19.13 1.81
CA LYS A 86 20.40 -18.61 3.05
C LYS A 86 18.92 -18.97 3.11
N GLY A 87 18.21 -18.85 1.99
CA GLY A 87 16.80 -19.19 1.88
C GLY A 87 16.47 -20.64 2.22
N ILE A 88 17.25 -21.60 1.73
CA ILE A 88 17.03 -23.03 2.00
C ILE A 88 17.02 -23.28 3.52
N ASP A 89 18.02 -22.75 4.23
CA ASP A 89 18.14 -22.92 5.68
C ASP A 89 17.00 -22.22 6.43
N LEU A 90 16.71 -20.96 6.08
CA LEU A 90 15.68 -20.18 6.76
C LEU A 90 14.28 -20.78 6.57
N VAL A 91 13.95 -21.28 5.37
CA VAL A 91 12.66 -21.93 5.10
C VAL A 91 12.50 -23.20 5.93
N HIS A 92 13.51 -24.07 5.95
CA HIS A 92 13.43 -25.28 6.77
C HIS A 92 13.32 -24.97 8.27
N GLN A 93 14.05 -23.98 8.77
CA GLN A 93 13.96 -23.53 10.16
C GLN A 93 12.57 -22.98 10.51
N GLU A 94 11.98 -22.17 9.63
CA GLU A 94 10.64 -21.60 9.86
C GLU A 94 9.57 -22.70 9.88
N ILE A 95 9.61 -23.65 8.95
CA ILE A 95 8.68 -24.79 8.92
C ILE A 95 8.84 -25.68 10.17
N GLU A 96 10.08 -25.98 10.57
CA GLU A 96 10.34 -26.80 11.76
C GLU A 96 9.88 -26.11 13.04
N SER A 97 10.14 -24.81 13.17
CA SER A 97 9.64 -23.99 14.27
C SER A 97 8.10 -23.99 14.30
N MET A 98 7.44 -23.77 13.16
CA MET A 98 5.98 -23.78 13.08
C MET A 98 5.38 -25.15 13.41
N CYS A 99 5.99 -26.24 12.96
CA CYS A 99 5.51 -27.58 13.30
C CYS A 99 5.63 -27.88 14.81
N THR A 100 6.62 -27.28 15.46
CA THR A 100 6.86 -27.44 16.90
C THR A 100 5.85 -26.66 17.74
N HIS A 101 5.46 -25.46 17.29
CA HIS A 101 4.62 -24.54 18.08
C HIS A 101 3.14 -24.52 17.69
N ASP A 102 2.77 -24.99 16.49
CA ASP A 102 1.38 -25.01 15.99
C ASP A 102 0.98 -26.44 15.53
N PRO A 103 0.35 -27.24 16.41
CA PRO A 103 -0.14 -28.58 16.06
C PRO A 103 -1.15 -28.58 14.92
N GLY A 104 -1.92 -27.49 14.77
CA GLY A 104 -2.88 -27.32 13.68
C GLY A 104 -2.18 -27.19 12.34
N PHE A 105 -1.10 -26.40 12.28
CA PHE A 105 -0.23 -26.31 11.10
C PHE A 105 0.36 -27.67 10.74
N THR A 106 0.94 -28.40 11.71
CA THR A 106 1.50 -29.75 11.49
C THR A 106 0.47 -30.71 10.89
N LYS A 107 -0.77 -30.71 11.40
CA LYS A 107 -1.84 -31.54 10.87
C LYS A 107 -2.16 -31.22 9.41
N ARG A 108 -2.26 -29.92 9.06
CA ARG A 108 -2.54 -29.49 7.68
C ARG A 108 -1.39 -29.86 6.74
N LEU A 109 -0.15 -29.65 7.16
CA LEU A 109 1.05 -30.04 6.39
C LEU A 109 1.09 -31.55 6.11
N ASN A 110 0.81 -32.37 7.12
CA ASN A 110 0.79 -33.83 6.96
C ASN A 110 -0.33 -34.27 6.02
N THR A 111 -1.52 -33.67 6.16
CA THR A 111 -2.69 -33.97 5.31
C THR A 111 -2.38 -33.64 3.85
N LEU A 112 -1.77 -32.47 3.59
CA LEU A 112 -1.36 -32.07 2.25
C LEU A 112 -0.30 -33.03 1.68
N SER A 113 0.72 -33.39 2.46
CA SER A 113 1.75 -34.34 2.04
C SER A 113 1.16 -35.72 1.67
N GLN A 114 0.22 -36.24 2.45
CA GLN A 114 -0.47 -37.50 2.16
C GLN A 114 -1.36 -37.41 0.92
N TRP A 115 -2.04 -36.28 0.74
CA TRP A 115 -2.86 -36.02 -0.43
C TRP A 115 -2.02 -36.05 -1.72
N LEU A 116 -0.92 -35.31 -1.75
CA LEU A 116 -0.05 -35.18 -2.94
C LEU A 116 0.80 -36.44 -3.22
N ALA A 117 0.82 -37.41 -2.30
CA ALA A 117 1.45 -38.71 -2.53
C ALA A 117 0.71 -39.54 -3.60
N HIS A 118 -0.59 -39.31 -3.79
CA HIS A 118 -1.40 -39.95 -4.81
C HIS A 118 -1.40 -39.09 -6.08
N ASN A 119 -0.79 -39.59 -7.17
CA ASN A 119 -0.59 -38.79 -8.38
C ASN A 119 -1.91 -38.35 -9.05
N GLU A 120 -2.98 -39.10 -8.87
CA GLU A 120 -4.32 -38.78 -9.42
C GLU A 120 -4.92 -37.50 -8.82
N ASN A 121 -4.61 -37.21 -7.56
CA ASN A 121 -5.12 -36.03 -6.86
C ASN A 121 -4.63 -34.72 -7.46
N TRP A 122 -3.52 -34.72 -8.20
CA TRP A 122 -3.02 -33.54 -8.90
C TRP A 122 -3.95 -33.04 -10.00
N PHE A 123 -4.78 -33.93 -10.56
CA PHE A 123 -5.77 -33.55 -11.57
C PHE A 123 -7.02 -32.89 -10.97
N GLU A 124 -7.23 -33.05 -9.65
CA GLU A 124 -8.26 -32.34 -8.87
C GLU A 124 -7.77 -30.94 -8.49
N THR A 125 -7.66 -30.07 -9.50
CA THR A 125 -6.99 -28.76 -9.37
C THR A 125 -7.60 -27.86 -8.29
N GLU A 126 -8.91 -27.90 -8.08
CA GLU A 126 -9.60 -27.07 -7.09
C GLU A 126 -9.34 -27.58 -5.66
N GLU A 127 -9.51 -28.89 -5.42
CA GLU A 127 -9.24 -29.48 -4.11
C GLU A 127 -7.75 -29.40 -3.75
N THR A 128 -6.86 -29.58 -4.73
CA THR A 128 -5.42 -29.38 -4.54
C THR A 128 -5.09 -27.94 -4.17
N ALA A 129 -5.73 -26.94 -4.80
CA ALA A 129 -5.55 -25.54 -4.43
C ALA A 129 -6.01 -25.27 -2.99
N GLU A 130 -7.20 -25.75 -2.60
CA GLU A 130 -7.73 -25.61 -1.24
C GLU A 130 -6.80 -26.23 -0.18
N LYS A 131 -6.27 -27.44 -0.42
CA LYS A 131 -5.33 -28.07 0.52
C LYS A 131 -3.98 -27.34 0.58
N MET A 132 -3.48 -26.84 -0.55
CA MET A 132 -2.26 -26.02 -0.61
C MET A 132 -2.44 -24.72 0.18
N TRP A 133 -3.53 -23.99 -0.06
CA TRP A 133 -3.86 -22.75 0.65
C TRP A 133 -4.04 -22.98 2.15
N SER A 134 -4.64 -24.10 2.57
CA SER A 134 -4.77 -24.41 4.00
C SER A 134 -3.43 -24.42 4.77
N VAL A 135 -2.31 -24.66 4.07
CA VAL A 135 -0.95 -24.63 4.63
C VAL A 135 -0.28 -23.28 4.38
N PHE A 136 -0.24 -22.83 3.12
CA PHE A 136 0.59 -21.70 2.70
C PHE A 136 -0.12 -20.34 2.71
N PHE A 137 -1.44 -20.34 2.53
CA PHE A 137 -2.26 -19.12 2.42
C PHE A 137 -3.70 -19.34 2.90
N PRO A 138 -3.92 -19.56 4.21
CA PRO A 138 -5.20 -19.99 4.74
C PRO A 138 -6.36 -19.04 4.41
N GLU A 139 -6.07 -17.77 4.13
CA GLU A 139 -7.04 -16.71 3.84
C GLU A 139 -7.81 -16.93 2.53
N ALA A 140 -7.30 -17.76 1.60
CA ALA A 140 -8.04 -18.15 0.41
C ALA A 140 -8.98 -19.36 0.61
N THR A 141 -8.80 -20.11 1.70
CA THR A 141 -9.50 -21.38 1.92
C THR A 141 -11.01 -21.16 2.02
N GLY A 142 -11.78 -21.94 1.25
CA GLY A 142 -13.24 -21.91 1.26
C GLY A 142 -13.85 -20.62 0.71
N ILE A 143 -13.08 -19.83 -0.06
CA ILE A 143 -13.62 -18.69 -0.82
C ILE A 143 -14.22 -19.16 -2.14
N ARG A 144 -13.44 -19.93 -2.90
CA ARG A 144 -13.81 -20.36 -4.24
C ARG A 144 -15.01 -21.31 -4.15
N ALA A 145 -15.96 -21.17 -5.08
CA ALA A 145 -17.26 -21.86 -5.11
C ALA A 145 -18.22 -21.50 -3.96
N HIS A 146 -17.81 -20.67 -3.01
CA HIS A 146 -18.62 -20.19 -1.88
C HIS A 146 -18.70 -18.65 -1.84
N GLU A 147 -18.42 -17.97 -2.96
CA GLU A 147 -18.19 -16.53 -3.03
C GLU A 147 -19.34 -15.74 -2.40
N LYS A 148 -20.60 -16.06 -2.79
CA LYS A 148 -21.80 -15.39 -2.27
C LYS A 148 -21.98 -15.56 -0.76
N GLU A 149 -21.74 -16.76 -0.25
CA GLU A 149 -21.85 -17.06 1.19
C GLU A 149 -20.80 -16.27 1.97
N ARG A 150 -19.54 -16.30 1.49
CA ARG A 150 -18.41 -15.61 2.11
C ARG A 150 -18.58 -14.09 2.08
N VAL A 151 -19.14 -13.53 1.00
CA VAL A 151 -19.49 -12.10 0.91
C VAL A 151 -20.48 -11.72 2.00
N GLN A 152 -21.54 -12.52 2.21
CA GLN A 152 -22.54 -12.22 3.26
C GLN A 152 -21.96 -12.40 4.66
N ALA A 153 -21.16 -13.44 4.89
CA ALA A 153 -20.47 -13.65 6.16
C ALA A 153 -19.53 -12.49 6.49
N LEU A 154 -18.80 -11.98 5.50
CA LEU A 154 -17.91 -10.83 5.69
C LEU A 154 -18.71 -9.55 5.97
N ARG A 155 -19.82 -9.29 5.27
CA ARG A 155 -20.71 -8.15 5.58
C ARG A 155 -21.24 -8.20 7.01
N ALA A 156 -21.68 -9.38 7.47
CA ALA A 156 -22.15 -9.57 8.85
C ALA A 156 -21.03 -9.26 9.86
N LYS A 157 -19.81 -9.77 9.61
CA LYS A 157 -18.62 -9.49 10.42
C LYS A 157 -18.26 -8.00 10.44
N ARG A 158 -18.47 -7.29 9.33
CA ARG A 158 -18.19 -5.84 9.19
C ARG A 158 -19.32 -4.95 9.68
N THR A 159 -20.46 -5.50 10.10
CA THR A 159 -21.61 -4.70 10.52
C THR A 159 -21.31 -3.95 11.82
N VAL A 160 -21.72 -2.69 11.86
CA VAL A 160 -21.70 -1.83 13.03
C VAL A 160 -23.13 -1.40 13.34
N THR A 161 -23.55 -1.62 14.59
CA THR A 161 -24.81 -1.07 15.11
C THR A 161 -24.56 0.34 15.63
N ILE A 162 -25.21 1.33 15.02
CA ILE A 162 -25.03 2.74 15.36
C ILE A 162 -25.74 3.05 16.68
N THR A 163 -24.99 3.56 17.65
CA THR A 163 -25.51 3.99 18.94
C THR A 163 -25.71 5.51 18.99
N LYS A 164 -24.89 6.26 18.24
CA LYS A 164 -24.99 7.72 18.14
C LYS A 164 -24.42 8.23 16.83
N LEU A 165 -25.23 8.96 16.06
CA LEU A 165 -24.75 9.69 14.88
C LEU A 165 -23.86 10.87 15.25
N ASN A 166 -22.99 11.29 14.33
CA ASN A 166 -22.22 12.51 14.50
C ASN A 166 -23.17 13.72 14.61
N THR A 167 -23.10 14.44 15.73
CA THR A 167 -23.94 15.61 15.99
C THR A 167 -23.46 16.86 15.26
N THR A 168 -22.24 16.85 14.74
CA THR A 168 -21.63 17.96 14.00
C THR A 168 -20.99 17.43 12.71
N PRO A 169 -21.77 16.90 11.76
CA PRO A 169 -21.22 16.41 10.48
C PRO A 169 -20.54 17.54 9.70
N ILE A 170 -19.80 17.17 8.65
CA ILE A 170 -19.32 18.15 7.67
C ILE A 170 -20.55 18.77 6.98
N THR A 171 -20.58 20.09 6.88
CA THR A 171 -21.68 20.86 6.29
C THR A 171 -21.26 21.60 5.03
N ASP A 172 -19.99 22.01 4.96
CA ASP A 172 -19.37 22.68 3.82
C ASP A 172 -18.06 21.96 3.47
N PRO A 173 -18.13 20.84 2.72
CA PRO A 173 -16.95 20.05 2.37
C PRO A 173 -15.83 20.84 1.71
N ALA A 174 -16.14 21.80 0.84
CA ALA A 174 -15.12 22.60 0.15
C ALA A 174 -14.30 23.47 1.12
N ARG A 175 -14.93 23.97 2.21
CA ARG A 175 -14.26 24.79 3.22
C ARG A 175 -13.72 23.97 4.40
N GLN A 176 -14.31 22.82 4.70
CA GLN A 176 -14.02 22.05 5.92
C GLN A 176 -13.14 20.82 5.68
N ILE A 177 -12.93 20.41 4.43
CA ILE A 177 -12.06 19.29 4.08
C ILE A 177 -10.81 19.81 3.39
N LEU A 178 -9.65 19.41 3.89
CA LEU A 178 -8.37 19.56 3.21
C LEU A 178 -8.19 18.41 2.24
N PHE A 179 -8.27 18.67 0.93
CA PHE A 179 -7.96 17.65 -0.06
C PHE A 179 -6.45 17.44 -0.12
N THR A 180 -6.03 16.19 -0.25
CA THR A 180 -4.62 15.83 -0.24
C THR A 180 -4.30 14.82 -1.34
N SER A 181 -3.09 14.91 -1.90
CA SER A 181 -2.58 13.91 -2.83
C SER A 181 -1.07 13.86 -2.78
N ASN A 182 -0.50 12.71 -3.12
CA ASN A 182 0.92 12.57 -3.40
C ASN A 182 1.22 12.84 -4.88
N VAL A 183 2.44 13.29 -5.13
CA VAL A 183 3.06 13.43 -6.45
C VAL A 183 4.40 12.72 -6.37
N LEU A 184 4.56 11.68 -7.16
CA LEU A 184 5.76 10.84 -7.16
C LEU A 184 6.52 11.13 -8.45
N LEU A 185 7.74 11.67 -8.36
CA LEU A 185 8.50 12.07 -9.53
C LEU A 185 9.70 11.15 -9.79
N THR A 186 9.94 10.89 -11.07
CA THR A 186 11.14 10.21 -11.55
C THR A 186 11.80 10.91 -12.72
N THR A 187 12.99 10.43 -13.07
CA THR A 187 13.77 10.95 -14.19
C THR A 187 12.99 10.82 -15.50
N PRO A 188 13.34 11.61 -16.54
CA PRO A 188 12.74 11.45 -17.86
C PRO A 188 12.94 10.03 -18.39
N ALA A 189 12.07 9.59 -19.32
CA ALA A 189 12.25 8.31 -19.99
C ALA A 189 13.64 8.21 -20.64
N ALA A 190 14.23 7.00 -20.66
CA ALA A 190 15.57 6.79 -21.22
C ALA A 190 15.68 7.20 -22.71
N SER A 191 14.57 7.18 -23.43
CA SER A 191 14.47 7.64 -24.83
C SER A 191 14.35 9.16 -24.99
N THR A 192 14.18 9.91 -23.90
CA THR A 192 13.90 11.35 -23.92
C THR A 192 15.14 12.14 -23.51
N SER A 193 15.62 13.01 -24.41
CA SER A 193 16.73 13.91 -24.10
C SER A 193 16.27 15.05 -23.19
N PRO A 194 16.93 15.29 -22.03
CA PRO A 194 16.60 16.42 -21.17
C PRO A 194 16.65 17.78 -21.87
N ASP A 195 17.52 17.95 -22.88
CA ASP A 195 17.68 19.23 -23.59
C ASP A 195 16.48 19.61 -24.46
N GLU A 196 15.71 18.61 -24.91
CA GLU A 196 14.50 18.75 -25.73
C GLU A 196 13.26 19.08 -24.91
N LEU A 197 13.34 18.99 -23.58
CA LEU A 197 12.21 19.22 -22.71
C LEU A 197 11.84 20.73 -22.68
N PRO A 198 10.54 21.06 -22.63
CA PRO A 198 10.05 22.43 -22.68
C PRO A 198 10.17 23.18 -21.32
N PHE A 199 11.24 22.92 -20.57
CA PHE A 199 11.52 23.53 -19.26
C PHE A 199 12.67 24.53 -19.32
N SER A 200 12.81 25.32 -18.25
CA SER A 200 13.92 26.25 -18.11
C SER A 200 15.28 25.55 -18.24
N HIS A 201 16.29 26.29 -18.75
CA HIS A 201 17.66 25.78 -18.91
C HIS A 201 18.22 25.17 -17.62
N TYR A 202 17.85 25.75 -16.47
CA TYR A 202 18.23 25.23 -15.15
C TYR A 202 17.71 23.81 -14.91
N ILE A 203 16.43 23.55 -15.16
CA ILE A 203 15.82 22.22 -14.98
C ILE A 203 16.49 21.22 -15.94
N ARG A 204 16.60 21.56 -17.23
CA ARG A 204 17.20 20.68 -18.25
C ARG A 204 18.62 20.25 -17.88
N LYS A 205 19.46 21.21 -17.47
CA LYS A 205 20.83 20.93 -17.04
C LYS A 205 20.86 19.96 -15.85
N ARG A 206 20.06 20.22 -14.81
CA ARG A 206 20.04 19.36 -13.61
C ARG A 206 19.52 17.96 -13.95
N LEU A 207 18.50 17.81 -14.78
CA LEU A 207 18.00 16.49 -15.20
C LEU A 207 19.07 15.64 -15.90
N GLY A 208 19.96 16.24 -16.70
CA GLY A 208 21.08 15.53 -17.31
C GLY A 208 22.10 14.99 -16.30
N GLU A 209 22.27 15.67 -15.17
CA GLU A 209 23.14 15.24 -14.07
C GLU A 209 22.44 14.16 -13.22
N ILE A 210 21.17 14.39 -12.89
CA ILE A 210 20.34 13.52 -12.03
C ILE A 210 20.08 12.15 -12.67
N SER A 211 19.94 12.07 -14.00
CA SER A 211 19.66 10.81 -14.70
C SER A 211 20.79 9.76 -14.58
N ARG A 212 21.92 10.13 -13.96
CA ARG A 212 23.05 9.23 -13.66
C ARG A 212 23.11 8.83 -12.18
N GLU A 213 22.27 9.41 -11.34
CA GLU A 213 22.18 9.05 -9.92
C GLU A 213 21.51 7.68 -9.77
N PRO A 214 21.85 6.90 -8.73
CA PRO A 214 21.11 5.70 -8.41
C PRO A 214 19.71 6.06 -7.89
N GLN A 215 18.71 5.29 -8.30
CA GLN A 215 17.37 5.33 -7.72
C GLN A 215 17.39 4.76 -6.30
N PHE A 216 16.73 5.43 -5.36
CA PHE A 216 16.71 5.03 -3.94
C PHE A 216 15.30 4.73 -3.40
N HIS A 217 14.23 5.07 -4.12
CA HIS A 217 12.84 4.71 -3.81
C HIS A 217 12.13 4.08 -5.00
N TRP A 218 11.20 3.16 -4.75
CA TRP A 218 10.43 2.46 -5.78
C TRP A 218 8.94 2.72 -5.60
N TYR A 219 8.36 3.47 -6.53
CA TYR A 219 6.94 3.73 -6.60
C TYR A 219 6.28 2.89 -7.70
N ASP A 220 4.98 2.64 -7.57
CA ASP A 220 4.21 1.81 -8.50
C ASP A 220 4.10 2.42 -9.91
N HIS A 221 3.94 3.75 -9.98
CA HIS A 221 3.81 4.52 -11.22
C HIS A 221 4.30 5.97 -11.00
N PRO A 222 5.62 6.19 -10.81
CA PRO A 222 6.13 7.55 -10.69
C PRO A 222 6.00 8.31 -12.02
N ILE A 223 5.68 9.60 -11.93
CA ILE A 223 5.53 10.52 -13.05
C ILE A 223 6.93 10.89 -13.56
N GLN A 224 7.21 10.50 -14.80
CA GLN A 224 8.45 10.90 -15.48
C GLN A 224 8.43 12.41 -15.75
N VAL A 225 9.49 13.10 -15.34
CA VAL A 225 9.65 14.52 -15.66
C VAL A 225 9.69 14.71 -17.18
N GLY A 226 8.81 15.56 -17.69
CA GLY A 226 8.69 15.82 -19.14
C GLY A 226 7.82 14.82 -19.90
N VAL A 227 7.06 13.98 -19.20
CA VAL A 227 5.99 13.20 -19.82
C VAL A 227 5.00 14.13 -20.52
N VAL A 228 4.41 13.67 -21.64
CA VAL A 228 3.43 14.47 -22.38
C VAL A 228 2.22 14.83 -21.48
N PRO A 229 1.63 16.04 -21.62
CA PRO A 229 0.59 16.52 -20.71
C PRO A 229 -0.61 15.60 -20.54
N GLU A 230 -1.01 14.87 -21.58
CA GLU A 230 -2.13 13.93 -21.57
C GLU A 230 -1.86 12.71 -20.68
N LYS A 231 -0.58 12.37 -20.47
CA LYS A 231 -0.13 11.26 -19.61
C LYS A 231 0.38 11.75 -18.25
N ASN A 232 0.28 13.04 -17.95
CA ASN A 232 0.72 13.61 -16.69
C ASN A 232 -0.41 13.53 -15.65
N GLU A 233 -0.31 12.60 -14.71
CA GLU A 233 -1.33 12.37 -13.67
C GLU A 233 -1.63 13.64 -12.88
N VAL A 234 -0.64 14.49 -12.56
CA VAL A 234 -0.89 15.74 -11.82
C VAL A 234 -1.84 16.66 -12.58
N LEU A 235 -1.60 16.84 -13.87
CA LEU A 235 -2.45 17.69 -14.71
C LEU A 235 -3.85 17.09 -14.84
N TYR A 236 -3.93 15.78 -14.97
CA TYR A 236 -5.19 15.06 -15.10
C TYR A 236 -6.05 15.18 -13.85
N GLY A 237 -5.54 14.73 -12.70
CA GLY A 237 -6.27 14.68 -11.44
C GLY A 237 -6.71 16.06 -10.97
N LEU A 238 -5.85 17.07 -11.10
CA LEU A 238 -6.21 18.45 -10.69
C LEU A 238 -7.27 19.07 -11.60
N ARG A 239 -7.23 18.84 -12.92
CA ARG A 239 -8.30 19.28 -13.83
C ARG A 239 -9.62 18.58 -13.50
N ALA A 240 -9.57 17.28 -13.21
CA ALA A 240 -10.75 16.51 -12.85
C ALA A 240 -11.36 16.97 -11.52
N LEU A 241 -10.53 17.25 -10.51
CA LEU A 241 -10.99 17.82 -9.25
C LEU A 241 -11.62 19.21 -9.45
N ASP A 242 -11.02 20.07 -10.27
CA ASP A 242 -11.54 21.42 -10.55
C ASP A 242 -12.90 21.38 -11.24
N ALA A 243 -13.05 20.46 -12.21
CA ALA A 243 -14.32 20.20 -12.89
C ALA A 243 -15.37 19.60 -11.94
N ALA A 244 -14.96 18.70 -11.04
CA ALA A 244 -15.86 18.15 -10.03
C ALA A 244 -16.37 19.24 -9.07
N LEU A 245 -15.53 20.20 -8.69
CA LEU A 245 -15.92 21.34 -7.86
C LEU A 245 -16.81 22.34 -8.62
N GLU A 246 -16.60 22.52 -9.93
CA GLU A 246 -17.50 23.33 -10.78
C GLU A 246 -18.90 22.75 -10.82
N PHE A 247 -19.00 21.42 -10.94
CA PHE A 247 -20.26 20.72 -10.88
C PHE A 247 -20.98 20.97 -9.54
N GLU A 248 -20.24 20.91 -8.44
CA GLU A 248 -20.78 21.13 -7.09
C GLU A 248 -21.26 22.56 -6.88
N ARG A 249 -20.54 23.55 -7.43
CA ARG A 249 -20.99 24.94 -7.45
C ARG A 249 -22.29 25.11 -8.21
N THR A 250 -22.38 24.49 -9.38
CA THR A 250 -23.61 24.52 -10.20
C THR A 250 -24.78 23.86 -9.46
N ARG A 251 -24.52 22.82 -8.68
CA ARG A 251 -25.51 22.11 -7.84
C ARG A 251 -25.87 22.86 -6.54
N GLY A 252 -25.14 23.92 -6.19
CA GLY A 252 -25.37 24.71 -4.98
C GLY A 252 -24.70 24.16 -3.72
N ASN A 253 -23.79 23.19 -3.85
CA ASN A 253 -23.02 22.63 -2.75
C ASN A 253 -21.76 23.42 -2.40
N MET A 254 -21.41 24.41 -3.22
CA MET A 254 -20.24 25.26 -3.06
C MET A 254 -20.62 26.73 -3.31
N PRO A 255 -20.15 27.68 -2.48
CA PRO A 255 -20.40 29.11 -2.71
C PRO A 255 -19.85 29.60 -4.07
N PRO A 256 -20.41 30.67 -4.67
CA PRO A 256 -19.98 31.18 -5.97
C PRO A 256 -18.48 31.48 -6.08
N GLN A 257 -17.88 31.99 -5.00
CA GLN A 257 -16.43 32.28 -4.90
C GLN A 257 -15.70 31.28 -4.01
N GLY A 258 -16.35 30.19 -3.63
CA GLY A 258 -15.73 29.15 -2.84
C GLY A 258 -14.61 28.47 -3.62
N LYS A 259 -13.53 28.15 -2.90
CA LYS A 259 -12.44 27.30 -3.37
C LYS A 259 -12.16 26.20 -2.36
N ALA A 260 -11.75 25.03 -2.85
CA ALA A 260 -11.21 23.98 -2.02
C ALA A 260 -9.68 24.11 -1.93
N VAL A 261 -9.10 23.67 -0.82
CA VAL A 261 -7.64 23.61 -0.67
C VAL A 261 -7.17 22.20 -1.01
N CYS A 262 -6.15 22.10 -1.89
CA CYS A 262 -5.48 20.84 -2.22
C CYS A 262 -3.99 20.91 -1.87
N VAL A 263 -3.55 20.03 -0.98
CA VAL A 263 -2.14 19.86 -0.60
C VAL A 263 -1.53 18.71 -1.38
N LEU A 264 -0.40 18.98 -2.03
CA LEU A 264 0.38 18.01 -2.78
C LEU A 264 1.69 17.73 -2.04
N SER A 265 1.91 16.48 -1.62
CA SER A 265 3.22 16.04 -1.13
C SER A 265 4.07 15.56 -2.30
N VAL A 266 5.31 16.03 -2.42
CA VAL A 266 6.20 15.62 -3.52
C VAL A 266 7.31 14.71 -2.99
N SER A 267 7.30 13.47 -3.46
CA SER A 267 8.34 12.48 -3.20
C SER A 267 9.07 12.15 -4.50
N VAL A 268 10.35 11.80 -4.41
CA VAL A 268 11.18 11.57 -5.59
C VAL A 268 11.90 10.23 -5.54
N THR A 269 12.31 9.76 -6.71
CA THR A 269 13.07 8.50 -6.87
C THR A 269 14.59 8.71 -6.83
N HIS A 270 15.06 9.95 -7.10
CA HIS A 270 16.48 10.33 -7.20
C HIS A 270 16.73 11.59 -6.37
N GLN A 271 17.83 11.62 -5.61
CA GLN A 271 18.03 12.63 -4.58
C GLN A 271 18.09 14.04 -5.18
N GLY A 272 18.76 14.19 -6.32
CA GLY A 272 18.86 15.49 -6.99
C GLY A 272 17.53 16.03 -7.52
N LEU A 273 16.48 15.20 -7.68
CA LEU A 273 15.15 15.69 -8.04
C LEU A 273 14.53 16.56 -6.94
N GLN A 274 14.89 16.37 -5.67
CA GLN A 274 14.36 17.16 -4.55
C GLN A 274 14.56 18.67 -4.79
N GLU A 275 15.67 19.06 -5.41
CA GLU A 275 16.02 20.47 -5.67
C GLU A 275 15.14 21.12 -6.73
N ILE A 276 14.68 20.35 -7.72
CA ILE A 276 13.98 20.88 -8.89
C ILE A 276 12.49 20.54 -8.94
N ALA A 277 12.03 19.60 -8.10
CA ALA A 277 10.68 19.05 -8.14
C ALA A 277 9.58 20.12 -8.11
N LYS A 278 9.66 21.06 -7.18
CA LYS A 278 8.67 22.14 -7.05
C LYS A 278 8.66 23.05 -8.27
N LYS A 279 9.83 23.48 -8.72
CA LYS A 279 9.96 24.38 -9.87
C LYS A 279 9.46 23.71 -11.16
N TYR A 280 9.71 22.42 -11.31
CA TYR A 280 9.14 21.62 -12.38
C TYR A 280 7.61 21.67 -12.34
N LEU A 281 6.99 21.41 -11.18
CA LEU A 281 5.53 21.46 -11.05
C LEU A 281 4.95 22.86 -11.32
N GLU A 282 5.64 23.92 -10.87
CA GLU A 282 5.27 25.31 -11.19
C GLU A 282 5.29 25.57 -12.70
N GLU A 283 6.38 25.21 -13.39
CA GLU A 283 6.50 25.40 -14.84
C GLU A 283 5.49 24.54 -15.63
N GLU A 284 5.23 23.31 -15.18
CA GLU A 284 4.31 22.38 -15.84
C GLU A 284 2.84 22.80 -15.67
N LEU A 285 2.45 23.21 -14.46
CA LEU A 285 1.10 23.69 -14.18
C LEU A 285 0.79 25.02 -14.87
N ALA A 286 1.73 25.97 -14.86
CA ALA A 286 1.56 27.27 -15.50
C ALA A 286 1.36 27.16 -17.02
N ARG A 287 1.95 26.14 -17.66
CA ARG A 287 1.84 25.92 -19.11
C ARG A 287 0.57 25.18 -19.52
N SER A 288 0.04 24.35 -18.62
CA SER A 288 -0.94 23.35 -19.00
C SER A 288 -2.31 23.55 -18.36
N VAL A 289 -2.46 24.28 -17.25
CA VAL A 289 -3.74 24.31 -16.53
C VAL A 289 -4.10 25.69 -16.00
N SER A 290 -5.38 26.05 -16.18
CA SER A 290 -6.02 27.15 -15.46
C SER A 290 -7.03 26.56 -14.49
N LEU A 291 -6.69 26.55 -13.20
CA LEU A 291 -7.54 26.03 -12.12
C LEU A 291 -8.24 27.20 -11.43
N LYS A 292 -9.55 27.12 -11.28
CA LYS A 292 -10.39 28.22 -10.78
C LYS A 292 -10.96 27.94 -9.39
N ASN A 293 -11.15 26.66 -9.09
CA ASN A 293 -11.94 26.18 -7.97
C ASN A 293 -11.07 25.62 -6.83
N ILE A 294 -9.75 25.58 -7.03
CA ILE A 294 -8.80 24.97 -6.12
C ILE A 294 -7.65 25.94 -5.83
N ASP A 295 -7.23 26.02 -4.57
CA ASP A 295 -5.95 26.58 -4.17
C ASP A 295 -4.96 25.45 -3.88
N ILE A 296 -3.81 25.46 -4.57
CA ILE A 296 -2.83 24.36 -4.53
C ILE A 296 -1.60 24.75 -3.73
N TYR A 297 -1.17 23.83 -2.88
CA TYR A 297 0.04 23.95 -2.08
C TYR A 297 0.92 22.72 -2.25
N VAL A 298 2.14 22.94 -2.73
CA VAL A 298 3.14 21.89 -2.98
C VAL A 298 4.17 21.89 -1.87
N PHE A 299 4.31 20.74 -1.20
CA PHE A 299 5.27 20.51 -0.13
C PHE A 299 6.37 19.57 -0.59
N THR A 300 7.60 20.06 -0.52
CA THR A 300 8.82 19.26 -0.67
C THR A 300 9.39 18.90 0.70
N GLU A 301 10.35 17.97 0.74
CA GLU A 301 11.06 17.62 1.98
C GLU A 301 11.76 18.83 2.61
N ALA A 302 12.24 19.77 1.79
CA ALA A 302 12.83 21.01 2.29
C ALA A 302 11.79 21.89 3.01
N ASP A 303 10.54 21.91 2.54
CA ASP A 303 9.46 22.67 3.17
C ASP A 303 9.06 22.03 4.51
N THR A 304 8.92 20.69 4.57
CA THR A 304 8.59 19.98 5.82
C THR A 304 9.72 20.10 6.85
N GLN A 305 10.98 20.03 6.41
CA GLN A 305 12.13 20.24 7.28
C GLN A 305 12.14 21.65 7.89
N ARG A 306 11.82 22.68 7.10
CA ARG A 306 11.65 24.05 7.61
C ARG A 306 10.51 24.16 8.62
N MET A 307 9.38 23.47 8.40
CA MET A 307 8.30 23.42 9.39
C MET A 307 8.76 22.78 10.69
N ILE A 308 9.57 21.71 10.64
CA ILE A 308 10.16 21.12 11.84
C ILE A 308 11.09 22.14 12.53
N ASP A 309 12.06 22.68 11.80
CA ASP A 309 13.13 23.50 12.36
C ASP A 309 12.66 24.85 12.90
N GLU A 310 11.70 25.48 12.22
CA GLU A 310 11.26 26.84 12.53
C GLU A 310 10.01 26.88 13.42
N ILE A 311 9.26 25.77 13.49
CA ILE A 311 7.94 25.72 14.16
C ILE A 311 7.84 24.58 15.17
N LEU A 312 7.85 23.32 14.72
CA LEU A 312 7.49 22.18 15.55
C LEU A 312 8.55 21.90 16.63
N ALA A 313 9.84 21.87 16.27
CA ALA A 313 10.91 21.61 17.22
C ALA A 313 11.08 22.74 18.25
N PRO A 314 11.04 24.04 17.87
CA PRO A 314 10.98 25.13 18.85
C PRO A 314 9.76 25.04 19.78
N ALA A 315 8.59 24.69 19.26
CA ALA A 315 7.39 24.52 20.07
C ALA A 315 7.50 23.37 21.07
N ALA A 316 7.98 22.22 20.63
CA ALA A 316 8.21 21.05 21.49
C ALA A 316 9.22 21.35 22.60
N ALA A 317 10.31 22.05 22.28
CA ALA A 317 11.30 22.47 23.27
C ALA A 317 10.71 23.46 24.29
N TYR A 318 9.93 24.43 23.83
CA TYR A 318 9.37 25.47 24.69
C TYR A 318 8.25 24.96 25.60
N TYR A 319 7.29 24.21 25.05
CA TYR A 319 6.09 23.79 25.79
C TYR A 319 6.21 22.43 26.47
N LEU A 320 6.95 21.49 25.86
CA LEU A 320 7.03 20.11 26.33
C LEU A 320 8.39 19.76 26.94
N HIS A 321 9.34 20.68 26.90
CA HIS A 321 10.73 20.48 27.38
C HIS A 321 11.37 19.22 26.77
N CYS A 322 11.04 18.93 25.51
CA CYS A 322 11.55 17.76 24.81
C CYS A 322 13.03 17.95 24.47
N ASP A 323 13.85 16.99 24.84
CA ASP A 323 15.23 16.88 24.37
C ASP A 323 15.23 16.33 22.93
N ASN A 324 16.10 16.86 22.07
CA ASN A 324 16.26 16.45 20.66
C ASN A 324 14.96 16.40 19.81
N PRO A 325 14.08 17.42 19.87
CA PRO A 325 12.77 17.36 19.21
C PRO A 325 12.87 17.23 17.68
N LYS A 326 13.94 17.74 17.06
CA LYS A 326 14.16 17.64 15.61
C LYS A 326 14.26 16.19 15.13
N GLU A 327 14.95 15.34 15.88
CA GLU A 327 15.13 13.94 15.49
C GLU A 327 13.80 13.19 15.59
N LEU A 328 13.07 13.36 16.69
CA LEU A 328 11.78 12.71 16.89
C LEU A 328 10.71 13.20 15.90
N LEU A 329 10.71 14.49 15.57
CA LEU A 329 9.75 15.09 14.65
C LEU A 329 10.08 14.85 13.17
N SER A 330 11.22 14.23 12.85
CA SER A 330 11.60 13.88 11.46
C SER A 330 10.60 12.95 10.77
N VAL A 331 9.70 12.31 11.53
CA VAL A 331 8.55 11.56 11.01
C VAL A 331 7.62 12.41 10.14
N PHE A 332 7.55 13.73 10.39
CA PHE A 332 6.75 14.68 9.62
C PHE A 332 7.49 15.10 8.35
N GLY A 333 7.38 14.30 7.28
CA GLY A 333 8.05 14.55 6.00
C GLY A 333 7.36 13.90 4.82
N VAL A 334 7.84 14.21 3.62
CA VAL A 334 7.21 13.76 2.36
C VAL A 334 8.10 12.86 1.54
N ASP A 335 9.42 12.89 1.70
CA ASP A 335 10.31 12.06 0.88
C ASP A 335 10.62 10.73 1.58
N GLY A 336 10.48 9.61 0.88
CA GLY A 336 10.54 8.28 1.48
C GLY A 336 9.65 7.26 0.78
N GLU A 337 9.57 6.07 1.37
CA GLU A 337 8.55 5.08 1.00
C GLU A 337 7.12 5.62 1.27
N TYR A 338 6.11 5.00 0.67
CA TYR A 338 4.71 5.46 0.71
C TYR A 338 4.19 5.81 2.11
N GLY A 339 4.55 5.04 3.13
CA GLY A 339 4.08 5.23 4.50
C GLY A 339 4.39 6.61 5.08
N ARG A 340 5.55 7.19 4.75
CA ARG A 340 5.97 8.49 5.30
C ARG A 340 5.10 9.62 4.74
N HIS A 341 4.98 9.72 3.42
CA HIS A 341 4.14 10.75 2.82
C HIS A 341 2.66 10.54 3.15
N TYR A 342 2.19 9.31 3.26
CA TYR A 342 0.77 9.04 3.53
C TYR A 342 0.38 9.56 4.92
N SER A 343 1.24 9.33 5.90
CA SER A 343 1.09 9.90 7.24
C SER A 343 1.12 11.43 7.21
N PHE A 344 2.01 12.05 6.43
CA PHE A 344 2.03 13.50 6.25
C PHE A 344 0.74 14.06 5.65
N LEU A 345 0.19 13.44 4.60
CA LEU A 345 -1.06 13.86 3.95
C LEU A 345 -2.25 13.87 4.92
N LYS A 346 -2.21 13.03 5.98
CA LYS A 346 -3.19 13.11 7.06
C LYS A 346 -2.81 14.16 8.10
N ALA A 347 -1.56 14.14 8.57
CA ALA A 347 -1.06 14.97 9.65
C ALA A 347 -1.04 16.47 9.33
N ILE A 348 -0.93 16.88 8.06
CA ILE A 348 -0.95 18.30 7.70
C ILE A 348 -2.28 18.99 8.05
N ALA A 349 -3.39 18.26 8.14
CA ALA A 349 -4.71 18.83 8.43
C ALA A 349 -4.84 19.49 9.81
N PRO A 350 -4.47 18.85 10.94
CA PRO A 350 -4.46 19.51 12.24
C PRO A 350 -3.47 20.68 12.30
N PHE A 351 -2.32 20.60 11.63
CA PHE A 351 -1.44 21.76 11.50
C PHE A 351 -2.17 22.91 10.79
N TRP A 352 -2.84 22.61 9.68
CA TRP A 352 -3.58 23.59 8.89
C TRP A 352 -4.71 24.24 9.69
N SER A 353 -5.47 23.44 10.44
CA SER A 353 -6.60 23.93 11.25
C SER A 353 -6.13 24.89 12.34
N ILE A 354 -5.00 24.60 12.98
CA ILE A 354 -4.48 25.42 14.10
C ILE A 354 -3.84 26.72 13.60
N PHE A 355 -3.03 26.66 12.53
CA PHE A 355 -2.21 27.81 12.13
C PHE A 355 -2.85 28.71 11.06
N LEU A 356 -3.74 28.16 10.23
CA LEU A 356 -4.23 28.82 9.03
C LEU A 356 -5.74 29.00 9.04
N GLN A 357 -6.49 27.90 9.10
CA GLN A 357 -7.92 27.86 8.84
C GLN A 357 -8.65 26.93 9.82
N PRO A 358 -9.11 27.45 10.97
CA PRO A 358 -9.78 26.68 12.02
C PRO A 358 -11.04 25.93 11.58
N GLU A 359 -11.61 26.29 10.43
CA GLU A 359 -12.76 25.63 9.85
C GLU A 359 -12.44 24.29 9.20
N ILE A 360 -11.17 23.95 8.97
CA ILE A 360 -10.78 22.61 8.52
C ILE A 360 -11.04 21.61 9.63
N ARG A 361 -11.89 20.62 9.32
CA ARG A 361 -12.35 19.57 10.25
C ARG A 361 -11.98 18.17 9.79
N ALA A 362 -11.53 18.01 8.55
CA ALA A 362 -11.12 16.72 8.02
C ALA A 362 -10.06 16.86 6.92
N THR A 363 -9.43 15.74 6.59
CA THR A 363 -8.60 15.55 5.39
C THR A 363 -9.15 14.41 4.57
N PHE A 364 -9.09 14.55 3.24
CA PHE A 364 -9.48 13.50 2.31
C PHE A 364 -8.39 13.35 1.24
N LYS A 365 -7.82 12.16 1.12
CA LYS A 365 -6.81 11.84 0.12
C LYS A 365 -7.49 11.38 -1.16
N ILE A 366 -7.07 11.95 -2.29
CA ILE A 366 -7.38 11.47 -3.63
C ILE A 366 -6.07 10.97 -4.27
N ASP A 367 -6.19 10.07 -5.24
CA ASP A 367 -5.08 9.80 -6.17
C ASP A 367 -5.34 10.60 -7.47
N LEU A 368 -4.27 11.04 -8.13
CA LEU A 368 -4.38 11.93 -9.30
C LEU A 368 -4.74 11.19 -10.59
N ASP A 369 -4.77 9.86 -10.55
CA ASP A 369 -5.33 8.99 -11.58
C ASP A 369 -6.80 8.59 -11.29
N GLN A 370 -7.39 9.14 -10.23
CA GLN A 370 -8.79 8.94 -9.84
C GLN A 370 -9.60 10.22 -10.04
N VAL A 371 -10.86 10.07 -10.44
CA VAL A 371 -11.77 11.21 -10.65
C VAL A 371 -13.11 10.98 -9.95
N PHE A 372 -13.78 12.04 -9.53
CA PHE A 372 -15.18 11.96 -9.07
C PHE A 372 -16.11 11.95 -10.29
N PRO A 373 -16.79 10.83 -10.61
CA PRO A 373 -17.71 10.77 -11.73
C PRO A 373 -19.06 11.39 -11.35
N GLN A 374 -19.09 12.73 -11.24
CA GLN A 374 -20.19 13.47 -10.61
C GLN A 374 -21.56 13.20 -11.24
N ARG A 375 -21.63 12.96 -12.56
CA ARG A 375 -22.90 12.67 -13.24
C ARG A 375 -23.43 11.31 -12.83
N GLU A 376 -22.60 10.29 -12.92
CA GLU A 376 -22.92 8.92 -12.57
C GLU A 376 -23.24 8.78 -11.08
N LEU A 377 -22.53 9.52 -10.22
CA LEU A 377 -22.81 9.61 -8.77
C LEU A 377 -24.26 10.08 -8.56
N VAL A 378 -24.60 11.25 -9.09
CA VAL A 378 -25.96 11.80 -8.94
C VAL A 378 -27.01 10.87 -9.56
N GLU A 379 -26.75 10.29 -10.72
CA GLU A 379 -27.69 9.41 -11.42
C GLU A 379 -27.96 8.10 -10.66
N GLN A 380 -26.95 7.50 -10.04
CA GLN A 380 -27.06 6.15 -9.46
C GLN A 380 -27.18 6.13 -7.93
N THR A 381 -26.71 7.17 -7.24
CA THR A 381 -26.76 7.29 -5.77
C THR A 381 -27.71 8.40 -5.30
N GLY A 382 -28.05 9.34 -6.19
CA GLY A 382 -28.83 10.53 -5.88
C GLY A 382 -28.01 11.68 -5.30
N ALA A 383 -26.73 11.45 -4.99
CA ALA A 383 -25.85 12.41 -4.32
C ALA A 383 -24.56 12.65 -5.12
N SER A 384 -24.06 13.88 -5.07
CA SER A 384 -22.72 14.22 -5.58
C SER A 384 -21.63 13.84 -4.57
N ALA A 385 -20.36 13.96 -4.97
CA ALA A 385 -19.22 13.64 -4.09
C ALA A 385 -19.24 14.47 -2.79
N LEU A 386 -19.50 15.78 -2.86
CA LEU A 386 -19.57 16.61 -1.66
C LEU A 386 -20.80 16.32 -0.80
N GLU A 387 -21.91 15.86 -1.39
CA GLU A 387 -23.09 15.44 -0.62
C GLU A 387 -22.79 14.19 0.21
N HIS A 388 -22.06 13.22 -0.34
CA HIS A 388 -21.62 12.04 0.40
C HIS A 388 -20.72 12.36 1.61
N PHE A 389 -19.89 13.41 1.52
CA PHE A 389 -19.08 13.84 2.68
C PHE A 389 -19.90 14.43 3.83
N LYS A 390 -21.16 14.82 3.60
CA LYS A 390 -22.04 15.39 4.64
C LYS A 390 -22.74 14.32 5.49
N THR A 391 -22.45 13.05 5.26
CA THR A 391 -23.00 11.91 5.99
C THR A 391 -22.79 12.04 7.51
N PRO A 392 -23.84 11.88 8.34
CA PRO A 392 -23.70 11.89 9.80
C PRO A 392 -23.09 10.59 10.35
N LEU A 393 -22.85 9.59 9.50
CA LEU A 393 -22.11 8.39 9.88
C LEU A 393 -20.61 8.66 10.06
N TRP A 394 -20.06 9.66 9.35
CA TRP A 394 -18.65 10.03 9.53
C TRP A 394 -18.49 10.79 10.86
N GLY A 395 -17.84 10.14 11.83
CA GLY A 395 -17.73 10.56 13.23
C GLY A 395 -18.79 9.95 14.15
N ALA A 396 -19.61 9.02 13.66
CA ALA A 396 -20.59 8.32 14.50
C ALA A 396 -19.93 7.31 15.44
N GLN A 397 -20.68 6.89 16.46
CA GLN A 397 -20.31 5.87 17.43
C GLN A 397 -21.23 4.65 17.28
N GLY A 398 -20.68 3.47 17.52
CA GLY A 398 -21.42 2.22 17.42
C GLY A 398 -20.76 1.05 18.13
N LEU A 399 -21.32 -0.13 17.90
CA LEU A 399 -20.80 -1.42 18.35
C LEU A 399 -20.54 -2.30 17.13
N ASP A 400 -19.37 -2.92 17.04
CA ASP A 400 -19.07 -3.89 15.98
C ASP A 400 -19.80 -5.23 16.19
N SER A 401 -19.55 -6.19 15.30
CA SER A 401 -20.14 -7.54 15.36
C SER A 401 -19.71 -8.37 16.59
N ASN A 402 -18.69 -7.93 17.33
CA ASN A 402 -18.22 -8.52 18.59
C ASN A 402 -18.60 -7.66 19.80
N GLU A 403 -19.57 -6.76 19.64
CA GLU A 403 -20.04 -5.82 20.67
C GLU A 403 -18.94 -4.87 21.19
N GLN A 404 -17.86 -4.67 20.44
CA GLN A 404 -16.79 -3.73 20.79
C GLN A 404 -17.17 -2.31 20.38
N PRO A 405 -16.94 -1.29 21.23
CA PRO A 405 -17.18 0.10 20.88
C PRO A 405 -16.29 0.56 19.72
N VAL A 406 -16.90 1.19 18.72
CA VAL A 406 -16.20 1.78 17.58
C VAL A 406 -16.58 3.24 17.37
N GLU A 407 -15.61 4.04 16.92
CA GLU A 407 -15.80 5.39 16.39
C GLU A 407 -15.49 5.36 14.89
N LEU A 408 -16.47 5.75 14.09
CA LEU A 408 -16.39 5.87 12.64
C LEU A 408 -15.70 7.18 12.23
N GLY A 409 -14.56 7.49 12.84
CA GLY A 409 -13.82 8.74 12.66
C GLY A 409 -13.11 8.87 11.31
N MET A 410 -12.97 7.76 10.58
CA MET A 410 -12.44 7.72 9.22
C MET A 410 -13.56 7.42 8.22
N ILE A 411 -13.37 7.79 6.96
CA ILE A 411 -14.30 7.53 5.85
C ILE A 411 -13.53 6.89 4.70
N ALA A 412 -14.11 5.87 4.06
CA ALA A 412 -13.54 5.24 2.87
C ALA A 412 -14.61 5.13 1.78
N GLY A 413 -14.25 5.57 0.57
CA GLY A 413 -15.04 5.33 -0.62
C GLY A 413 -14.68 4.01 -1.30
N ALA A 414 -15.07 3.88 -2.56
CA ALA A 414 -14.76 2.74 -3.42
C ALA A 414 -14.30 3.20 -4.80
N LEU A 415 -13.83 2.25 -5.60
CA LEU A 415 -13.36 2.48 -6.96
C LEU A 415 -14.20 1.71 -7.97
N VAL A 416 -14.29 2.28 -9.16
CA VAL A 416 -14.78 1.61 -10.38
C VAL A 416 -13.82 1.91 -11.52
N ASP A 417 -13.48 0.91 -12.33
CA ASP A 417 -12.62 1.12 -13.49
C ASP A 417 -13.32 1.96 -14.57
N GLU A 418 -12.55 2.77 -15.30
CA GLU A 418 -13.05 3.55 -16.45
C GLU A 418 -13.86 2.69 -17.44
N ALA A 419 -13.39 1.48 -17.71
CA ALA A 419 -14.02 0.57 -18.65
C ALA A 419 -15.35 -0.02 -18.15
N ASP A 420 -15.59 0.03 -16.84
CA ASP A 420 -16.73 -0.61 -16.18
C ASP A 420 -17.78 0.39 -15.69
N ILE A 421 -17.46 1.68 -15.63
CA ILE A 421 -18.39 2.71 -15.16
C ILE A 421 -19.70 2.76 -15.97
N GLY A 422 -19.62 2.47 -17.28
CA GLY A 422 -20.79 2.41 -18.17
C GLY A 422 -21.77 1.27 -17.84
N LYS A 423 -21.36 0.28 -17.04
CA LYS A 423 -22.24 -0.79 -16.54
C LYS A 423 -22.95 -0.35 -15.26
N SER A 424 -22.19 0.15 -14.29
CA SER A 424 -22.65 0.59 -12.96
C SER A 424 -21.45 1.11 -12.16
N LEU A 425 -21.67 2.11 -11.29
CA LEU A 425 -20.69 2.49 -10.26
C LEU A 425 -20.36 1.35 -9.30
N PHE A 426 -21.29 0.41 -9.11
CA PHE A 426 -21.14 -0.73 -8.21
C PHE A 426 -20.60 -1.99 -8.93
N THR A 427 -19.86 -1.79 -10.03
CA THR A 427 -19.11 -2.88 -10.66
C THR A 427 -17.77 -3.01 -9.94
N PRO A 428 -17.41 -4.19 -9.39
CA PRO A 428 -16.15 -4.36 -8.67
C PRO A 428 -14.96 -4.18 -9.61
N ASP A 429 -13.99 -3.35 -9.21
CA ASP A 429 -12.70 -3.16 -9.87
C ASP A 429 -11.81 -4.42 -9.80
N VAL A 430 -11.93 -5.18 -8.71
CA VAL A 430 -11.30 -6.49 -8.55
C VAL A 430 -12.39 -7.58 -8.51
N PRO A 431 -12.73 -8.20 -9.65
CA PRO A 431 -13.69 -9.30 -9.69
C PRO A 431 -13.06 -10.61 -9.22
N PHE A 432 -13.91 -11.56 -8.81
CA PHE A 432 -13.45 -12.93 -8.56
C PHE A 432 -12.78 -13.53 -9.81
N PRO A 433 -11.61 -14.20 -9.68
CA PRO A 433 -10.90 -14.74 -10.81
C PRO A 433 -11.65 -15.91 -11.45
N ASN A 434 -11.94 -15.81 -12.75
CA ASN A 434 -12.59 -16.87 -13.53
C ASN A 434 -11.60 -17.96 -14.03
N ARG A 435 -10.36 -17.95 -13.53
CA ARG A 435 -9.31 -18.90 -13.92
C ARG A 435 -8.79 -19.66 -12.70
N GLY A 436 -8.19 -20.83 -12.95
CA GLY A 436 -7.41 -21.51 -11.93
C GLY A 436 -6.16 -20.71 -11.51
N PRO A 437 -5.59 -21.00 -10.32
CA PRO A 437 -4.36 -20.36 -9.86
C PRO A 437 -3.18 -20.68 -10.77
N SER A 438 -2.28 -19.71 -10.96
CA SER A 438 -0.93 -19.95 -11.47
C SER A 438 -0.08 -20.68 -10.43
N PHE A 439 1.12 -21.10 -10.82
CA PHE A 439 1.97 -21.93 -9.95
C PHE A 439 2.33 -21.27 -8.62
N ASP A 440 2.68 -19.99 -8.64
CA ASP A 440 2.95 -19.21 -7.43
C ASP A 440 1.68 -18.91 -6.62
N GLU A 441 0.51 -18.92 -7.25
CA GLU A 441 -0.78 -18.68 -6.60
C GLU A 441 -1.27 -19.89 -5.79
N TYR A 442 -0.75 -21.10 -6.01
CA TYR A 442 -0.95 -22.20 -5.05
C TYR A 442 -0.30 -21.91 -3.69
N ILE A 443 0.74 -21.07 -3.67
CA ILE A 443 1.41 -20.64 -2.43
C ILE A 443 0.73 -19.39 -1.86
N PHE A 444 0.25 -18.47 -2.71
CA PHE A 444 -0.37 -17.22 -2.28
C PHE A 444 -1.19 -16.60 -3.41
N PHE A 445 -2.52 -16.55 -3.25
CA PHE A 445 -3.43 -16.04 -4.27
C PHE A 445 -4.23 -14.83 -3.79
N SER A 446 -3.56 -13.68 -3.62
CA SER A 446 -4.20 -12.49 -3.03
C SER A 446 -5.41 -11.96 -3.80
N THR A 447 -5.55 -12.24 -5.09
CA THR A 447 -6.72 -11.78 -5.86
C THR A 447 -8.04 -12.33 -5.30
N LEU A 448 -8.07 -13.56 -4.74
CA LEU A 448 -9.29 -14.12 -4.13
C LEU A 448 -9.78 -13.33 -2.91
N PRO A 449 -8.98 -13.15 -1.83
CA PRO A 449 -9.40 -12.36 -0.69
C PRO A 449 -9.63 -10.89 -1.05
N GLN A 450 -8.90 -10.34 -2.04
CA GLN A 450 -9.15 -9.00 -2.56
C GLN A 450 -10.54 -8.87 -3.19
N ALA A 451 -10.89 -9.78 -4.11
CA ALA A 451 -12.21 -9.79 -4.75
C ALA A 451 -13.34 -9.96 -3.72
N LEU A 452 -13.16 -10.87 -2.74
CA LEU A 452 -14.11 -11.05 -1.65
C LEU A 452 -14.35 -9.76 -0.88
N SER A 453 -13.29 -9.06 -0.48
CA SER A 453 -13.44 -7.78 0.21
C SER A 453 -13.96 -6.67 -0.70
N THR A 454 -13.60 -6.60 -1.98
CA THR A 454 -14.19 -5.63 -2.92
C THR A 454 -15.71 -5.80 -2.97
N GLU A 455 -16.20 -7.02 -3.19
CA GLU A 455 -17.64 -7.25 -3.30
C GLU A 455 -18.37 -7.07 -1.95
N ALA A 456 -17.77 -7.53 -0.85
CA ALA A 456 -18.39 -7.45 0.48
C ALA A 456 -18.31 -6.07 1.13
N GLU A 457 -17.25 -5.31 0.88
CA GLU A 457 -16.97 -4.05 1.59
C GLU A 457 -17.15 -2.82 0.68
N MET A 458 -16.60 -2.85 -0.54
CA MET A 458 -16.65 -1.69 -1.44
C MET A 458 -17.98 -1.55 -2.16
N MET A 459 -18.56 -2.66 -2.59
CA MET A 459 -19.78 -2.68 -3.42
C MET A 459 -21.08 -2.77 -2.61
N THR A 460 -21.00 -2.68 -1.27
CA THR A 460 -22.18 -2.77 -0.40
C THR A 460 -23.11 -1.58 -0.64
N ARG A 461 -24.43 -1.84 -0.58
CA ARG A 461 -25.47 -0.82 -0.75
C ARG A 461 -26.41 -0.88 0.44
N TYR A 462 -26.82 0.28 0.93
CA TYR A 462 -27.78 0.40 2.04
C TYR A 462 -29.21 0.48 1.51
N VAL A 463 -29.70 -0.64 0.99
CA VAL A 463 -31.02 -0.75 0.32
C VAL A 463 -31.98 -1.72 1.01
N GLY A 464 -31.65 -2.20 2.22
CA GLY A 464 -32.47 -3.17 2.95
C GLY A 464 -32.49 -2.92 4.46
N ASP A 465 -33.37 -3.63 5.17
CA ASP A 465 -33.67 -3.36 6.59
C ASP A 465 -32.50 -3.59 7.55
N ASN A 466 -31.52 -4.43 7.16
CA ASN A 466 -30.38 -4.83 7.99
C ASN A 466 -29.16 -3.90 7.88
N LEU A 467 -29.04 -3.14 6.79
CA LEU A 467 -27.99 -2.16 6.55
C LEU A 467 -28.65 -0.95 5.90
N ASP A 468 -29.03 0.03 6.72
CA ASP A 468 -29.85 1.17 6.32
C ASP A 468 -29.09 2.50 6.32
N GLY A 469 -27.81 2.49 6.70
CA GLY A 469 -26.98 3.69 6.77
C GLY A 469 -27.42 4.68 7.86
N GLN A 470 -28.24 4.24 8.82
CA GLN A 470 -28.73 5.09 9.92
C GLN A 470 -28.62 4.40 11.27
N ARG A 471 -29.22 3.21 11.40
CA ARG A 471 -29.14 2.34 12.58
C ARG A 471 -28.02 1.32 12.44
N SER A 472 -27.64 1.00 11.21
CA SER A 472 -26.61 0.01 10.91
C SER A 472 -25.85 0.39 9.65
N CYS A 473 -24.55 0.14 9.65
CA CYS A 473 -23.68 0.31 8.48
C CYS A 473 -22.59 -0.76 8.51
N ILE A 474 -21.68 -0.74 7.54
CA ILE A 474 -20.45 -1.54 7.63
C ILE A 474 -19.23 -0.65 7.92
N GLN A 475 -18.30 -1.17 8.72
CA GLN A 475 -16.95 -0.63 8.80
C GLN A 475 -16.06 -1.21 7.69
N ARG A 476 -15.10 -0.42 7.21
CA ARG A 476 -14.14 -0.81 6.16
C ARG A 476 -12.78 -1.16 6.75
N ILE A 477 -12.26 -2.32 6.34
CA ILE A 477 -10.84 -2.64 6.45
C ILE A 477 -10.19 -2.56 5.06
N HIS A 478 -10.89 -3.02 4.03
CA HIS A 478 -10.46 -2.79 2.66
C HIS A 478 -10.58 -1.31 2.33
N VAL A 479 -9.44 -0.63 2.27
CA VAL A 479 -9.31 0.76 1.84
C VAL A 479 -8.38 0.79 0.63
N THR A 480 -8.53 1.83 -0.19
CA THR A 480 -7.68 2.10 -1.35
C THR A 480 -6.71 3.22 -0.98
N GLY A 481 -5.54 3.26 -1.63
CA GLY A 481 -4.51 4.30 -1.39
C GLY A 481 -5.07 5.72 -1.45
N GLY A 482 -5.93 6.00 -2.43
CA GLY A 482 -6.79 7.19 -2.52
C GLY A 482 -8.23 6.92 -2.09
N THR A 483 -9.07 7.97 -2.13
CA THR A 483 -10.51 7.89 -1.78
C THR A 483 -10.79 7.59 -0.29
N ASN A 484 -10.02 8.18 0.62
CA ASN A 484 -10.25 8.00 2.06
C ASN A 484 -9.89 9.24 2.88
N GLY A 485 -10.52 9.39 4.05
CA GLY A 485 -10.34 10.57 4.91
C GLY A 485 -10.45 10.28 6.40
N ILE A 486 -10.05 11.25 7.21
CA ILE A 486 -10.15 11.21 8.68
C ILE A 486 -10.52 12.59 9.22
N LEU A 487 -11.36 12.62 10.25
CA LEU A 487 -11.67 13.84 11.00
C LEU A 487 -10.44 14.30 11.79
N VAL A 488 -10.19 15.61 11.84
CA VAL A 488 -9.08 16.20 12.60
C VAL A 488 -9.13 15.79 14.07
N ASP A 489 -10.33 15.77 14.68
CA ASP A 489 -10.49 15.37 16.08
C ASP A 489 -10.14 13.90 16.30
N SER A 490 -10.58 13.00 15.41
CA SER A 490 -10.24 11.58 15.47
C SER A 490 -8.74 11.37 15.24
N LEU A 491 -8.15 12.08 14.28
CA LEU A 491 -6.71 12.03 13.99
C LEU A 491 -5.88 12.44 15.23
N ARG A 492 -6.25 13.53 15.91
CA ARG A 492 -5.55 14.00 17.12
C ARG A 492 -5.71 13.06 18.32
N ARG A 493 -6.87 12.41 18.42
CA ARG A 493 -7.23 11.49 19.51
C ARG A 493 -6.53 10.14 19.38
N TYR A 494 -6.64 9.50 18.22
CA TYR A 494 -6.15 8.14 18.00
C TYR A 494 -4.72 8.10 17.47
N ARG A 495 -4.26 9.19 16.84
CA ARG A 495 -2.91 9.36 16.27
C ARG A 495 -2.49 8.21 15.34
N PRO A 496 -3.35 7.76 14.40
CA PRO A 496 -2.97 6.75 13.44
C PRO A 496 -1.85 7.24 12.52
N PHE A 497 -0.96 6.33 12.15
CA PHE A 497 0.13 6.58 11.22
C PHE A 497 0.53 5.30 10.49
N THR A 498 1.08 5.47 9.29
CA THR A 498 1.72 4.39 8.56
C THR A 498 3.23 4.47 8.81
N PRO A 499 3.88 3.38 9.25
CA PRO A 499 5.32 3.39 9.44
C PRO A 499 6.09 3.75 8.16
N SER A 500 7.15 4.55 8.28
CA SER A 500 7.87 5.12 7.13
C SER A 500 8.57 4.10 6.25
N PHE A 501 8.78 2.87 6.71
CA PHE A 501 9.35 1.77 5.93
C PHE A 501 8.34 1.01 5.06
N ILE A 502 7.04 1.33 5.16
CA ILE A 502 6.01 0.70 4.33
C ILE A 502 6.04 1.31 2.93
N GLY A 503 6.55 0.56 1.96
CA GLY A 503 6.66 0.96 0.55
C GLY A 503 5.47 0.61 -0.33
N ARG A 504 4.39 0.03 0.20
CA ARG A 504 3.17 -0.30 -0.57
C ARG A 504 2.02 -0.62 0.38
N ALA A 505 0.79 -0.25 -0.02
CA ALA A 505 -0.43 -0.45 0.78
C ALA A 505 -0.37 0.24 2.14
N GLU A 506 0.12 1.46 2.10
CA GLU A 506 0.25 2.39 3.20
C GLU A 506 -1.08 2.65 3.92
N ASP A 507 -2.19 2.71 3.18
CA ASP A 507 -3.56 2.87 3.67
C ASP A 507 -3.98 1.70 4.58
N GLN A 508 -3.56 0.49 4.24
CA GLN A 508 -3.88 -0.71 5.01
C GLN A 508 -3.06 -0.80 6.29
N ALA A 509 -1.79 -0.37 6.23
CA ALA A 509 -0.92 -0.31 7.39
C ALA A 509 -1.31 0.81 8.36
N TYR A 510 -1.96 1.89 7.87
CA TYR A 510 -2.35 3.05 8.67
C TYR A 510 -3.25 2.71 9.86
N VAL A 511 -4.27 1.88 9.63
CA VAL A 511 -5.24 1.54 10.68
C VAL A 511 -4.63 0.62 11.74
N LEU A 512 -3.67 -0.24 11.36
CA LEU A 512 -3.03 -1.21 12.24
C LEU A 512 -2.37 -0.55 13.46
N SER A 513 -1.86 0.68 13.31
CA SER A 513 -1.20 1.41 14.39
C SER A 513 -2.14 1.76 15.55
N THR A 514 -3.46 1.61 15.38
CA THR A 514 -4.48 1.98 16.38
C THR A 514 -5.47 0.86 16.73
N LEU A 515 -5.61 -0.18 15.90
CA LEU A 515 -6.61 -1.25 16.06
C LEU A 515 -6.56 -1.98 17.41
N LEU A 516 -5.40 -1.98 18.07
CA LEU A 516 -5.16 -2.73 19.30
C LEU A 516 -5.13 -1.83 20.54
N ASN A 517 -5.40 -0.53 20.38
CA ASN A 517 -5.52 0.38 21.51
C ASN A 517 -6.74 0.00 22.36
N PRO A 518 -6.64 0.10 23.71
CA PRO A 518 -7.76 -0.20 24.58
C PRO A 518 -8.87 0.85 24.43
N GLY A 519 -10.12 0.43 24.63
CA GLY A 519 -11.30 1.30 24.59
C GLY A 519 -11.98 1.30 23.22
N THR A 520 -12.48 2.46 22.81
CA THR A 520 -13.16 2.62 21.52
C THR A 520 -12.18 2.49 20.38
N GLN A 521 -12.48 1.63 19.39
CA GLN A 521 -11.63 1.44 18.22
C GLN A 521 -11.95 2.48 17.14
N LEU A 522 -10.91 3.01 16.49
CA LEU A 522 -11.08 3.85 15.31
C LEU A 522 -11.34 2.98 14.08
N ALA A 523 -12.38 3.30 13.32
CA ALA A 523 -12.75 2.57 12.11
C ALA A 523 -13.10 3.52 10.95
N TYR A 524 -12.99 2.99 9.73
CA TYR A 524 -13.51 3.63 8.53
C TYR A 524 -15.00 3.32 8.39
N VAL A 525 -15.84 4.34 8.23
CA VAL A 525 -17.20 4.13 7.71
C VAL A 525 -17.14 3.84 6.21
N HIS A 526 -17.94 2.87 5.78
CA HIS A 526 -18.33 2.76 4.38
C HIS A 526 -19.42 3.77 4.04
N GLU A 527 -19.09 4.78 3.23
CA GLU A 527 -20.09 5.68 2.64
C GLU A 527 -20.57 5.09 1.31
N ALA A 528 -21.77 4.51 1.34
CA ALA A 528 -22.34 3.85 0.18
C ALA A 528 -22.60 4.87 -0.93
N GLY A 529 -21.89 4.72 -2.05
CA GLY A 529 -21.98 5.64 -3.19
C GLY A 529 -20.87 6.69 -3.26
N LEU A 530 -20.01 6.84 -2.24
CA LEU A 530 -18.77 7.59 -2.40
C LEU A 530 -17.79 6.77 -3.26
N ILE A 531 -17.89 6.94 -4.58
CA ILE A 531 -17.15 6.15 -5.57
C ILE A 531 -16.35 7.08 -6.48
N MET A 532 -15.07 6.77 -6.66
CA MET A 532 -14.22 7.42 -7.65
C MET A 532 -13.96 6.47 -8.82
N ARG A 533 -13.81 7.03 -10.03
CA ARG A 533 -13.44 6.27 -11.22
C ARG A 533 -11.93 6.20 -11.32
N HIS A 534 -11.37 5.02 -11.56
CA HIS A 534 -9.93 4.80 -11.71
C HIS A 534 -9.55 4.71 -13.19
N ASP A 535 -8.72 5.66 -13.65
CA ASP A 535 -8.38 5.83 -15.07
C ASP A 535 -6.96 5.32 -15.38
N LYS A 536 -6.58 4.21 -14.74
CA LYS A 536 -5.20 3.66 -14.77
C LYS A 536 -4.62 3.42 -16.16
N LYS A 537 -5.47 3.03 -17.13
CA LYS A 537 -5.03 2.69 -18.49
C LYS A 537 -4.65 3.91 -19.32
N ALA A 538 -5.02 5.12 -18.90
CA ALA A 538 -4.71 6.36 -19.60
C ALA A 538 -3.24 6.83 -19.39
N PHE A 539 -2.59 6.45 -18.28
CA PHE A 539 -1.33 7.06 -17.82
C PHE A 539 -0.05 6.22 -18.04
N ALA A 540 0.02 5.52 -19.18
CA ALA A 540 1.21 4.86 -19.77
C ALA A 540 1.45 3.38 -19.40
N GLN A 541 1.14 2.52 -20.38
CA GLN A 541 1.47 1.10 -20.40
C GLN A 541 2.99 0.82 -20.29
N GLU A 542 3.84 1.68 -20.85
CA GLU A 542 5.31 1.55 -20.79
C GLU A 542 5.90 1.74 -19.38
N ALA A 543 5.34 2.65 -18.58
CA ALA A 543 5.75 2.83 -17.17
C ALA A 543 5.28 1.64 -16.31
N ILE A 544 4.10 1.09 -16.60
CA ILE A 544 3.57 -0.10 -15.93
C ILE A 544 4.41 -1.35 -16.24
N GLU A 545 4.83 -1.52 -17.50
CA GLU A 545 5.69 -2.64 -17.91
C GLU A 545 7.08 -2.56 -17.27
N SER A 546 7.70 -1.38 -17.22
CA SER A 546 9.01 -1.18 -16.58
C SER A 546 8.96 -1.31 -15.05
N ALA A 547 7.83 -0.99 -14.39
CA ALA A 547 7.66 -1.13 -12.95
C ALA A 547 7.14 -2.51 -12.49
N TYR A 548 6.69 -3.38 -13.41
CA TYR A 548 6.00 -4.64 -13.07
C TYR A 548 6.82 -5.56 -12.16
N LEU A 549 8.10 -5.79 -12.46
CA LEU A 549 8.97 -6.63 -11.64
C LEU A 549 9.21 -6.01 -10.27
N GLY A 550 9.43 -4.68 -10.22
CA GLY A 550 9.58 -3.92 -8.98
C GLY A 550 8.36 -4.03 -8.07
N LYS A 551 7.15 -4.00 -8.66
CA LYS A 551 5.88 -4.21 -7.98
C LYS A 551 5.74 -5.63 -7.42
N LEU A 552 6.06 -6.66 -8.21
CA LEU A 552 6.02 -8.05 -7.73
C LEU A 552 6.94 -8.26 -6.51
N VAL A 553 8.17 -7.74 -6.57
CA VAL A 553 9.11 -7.79 -5.45
C VAL A 553 8.57 -6.99 -4.26
N GLY A 554 7.93 -5.84 -4.50
CA GLY A 554 7.26 -5.04 -3.48
C GLY A 554 6.17 -5.82 -2.71
N ASP A 555 5.37 -6.63 -3.39
CA ASP A 555 4.36 -7.48 -2.74
C ASP A 555 5.00 -8.58 -1.85
N TYR A 556 6.21 -9.06 -2.16
CA TYR A 556 6.94 -9.98 -1.30
C TYR A 556 7.49 -9.30 -0.05
N ILE A 557 8.09 -8.13 -0.21
CA ILE A 557 8.56 -7.30 0.90
C ILE A 557 7.39 -6.93 1.81
N ARG A 558 6.23 -6.63 1.23
CA ARG A 558 4.99 -6.37 1.96
C ARG A 558 4.61 -7.53 2.88
N ILE A 559 4.71 -8.78 2.44
CA ILE A 559 4.44 -9.96 3.29
C ILE A 559 5.40 -9.97 4.50
N LEU A 560 6.69 -9.75 4.27
CA LEU A 560 7.69 -9.69 5.35
C LEU A 560 7.37 -8.58 6.35
N TYR A 561 7.17 -7.36 5.86
CA TYR A 561 6.96 -6.16 6.68
C TYR A 561 5.63 -6.19 7.42
N PHE A 562 4.52 -6.58 6.78
CA PHE A 562 3.23 -6.67 7.44
C PHE A 562 3.24 -7.76 8.52
N SER A 563 3.88 -8.90 8.25
CA SER A 563 4.00 -9.99 9.24
C SER A 563 4.84 -9.56 10.45
N ALA A 564 5.95 -8.86 10.23
CA ALA A 564 6.80 -8.35 11.29
C ALA A 564 6.15 -7.18 12.05
N TYR A 565 5.47 -6.29 11.34
CA TYR A 565 4.74 -5.17 11.93
C TYR A 565 3.60 -5.65 12.83
N ALA A 566 2.82 -6.64 12.40
CA ALA A 566 1.80 -7.29 13.21
C ALA A 566 2.36 -7.83 14.54
N ARG A 567 3.55 -8.45 14.51
CA ARG A 567 4.25 -8.95 15.70
C ARG A 567 4.80 -7.83 16.59
N ALA A 568 5.17 -6.68 16.01
CA ALA A 568 5.57 -5.50 16.77
C ALA A 568 4.37 -4.86 17.49
N LEU A 569 3.17 -4.96 16.92
CA LEU A 569 1.93 -4.43 17.50
C LEU A 569 1.34 -5.32 18.61
N THR A 570 1.37 -6.64 18.44
CA THR A 570 0.76 -7.58 19.38
C THR A 570 1.44 -8.94 19.41
N LYS A 571 1.36 -9.60 20.55
CA LYS A 571 1.70 -11.02 20.69
C LYS A 571 0.61 -11.94 20.12
N ASP A 572 -0.64 -11.49 20.11
CA ASP A 572 -1.77 -12.24 19.56
C ASP A 572 -2.10 -11.77 18.15
N VAL A 573 -1.28 -12.21 17.20
CA VAL A 573 -1.47 -11.91 15.77
C VAL A 573 -2.76 -12.53 15.23
N THR A 574 -3.27 -13.61 15.85
CA THR A 574 -4.53 -14.24 15.42
C THR A 574 -5.71 -13.29 15.66
N LYS A 575 -5.81 -12.68 16.84
CA LYS A 575 -6.83 -11.68 17.12
C LYS A 575 -6.75 -10.46 16.19
N LEU A 576 -5.55 -10.02 15.85
CA LEU A 576 -5.37 -8.94 14.87
C LEU A 576 -5.89 -9.37 13.47
N LYS A 577 -5.51 -10.55 13.00
CA LYS A 577 -5.99 -11.11 11.72
C LYS A 577 -7.50 -11.32 11.70
N ASP A 578 -8.10 -11.80 12.80
CA ASP A 578 -9.55 -11.90 12.93
C ASP A 578 -10.24 -10.56 12.70
N THR A 579 -9.59 -9.44 13.02
CA THR A 579 -10.13 -8.11 12.72
C THR A 579 -9.95 -7.75 11.25
N ILE A 580 -8.79 -8.01 10.64
CA ILE A 580 -8.42 -7.43 9.34
C ILE A 580 -8.50 -8.37 8.13
N ASP A 581 -8.79 -9.66 8.34
CA ASP A 581 -9.00 -10.62 7.26
C ASP A 581 -10.31 -10.33 6.50
N PRO A 582 -10.35 -10.58 5.18
CA PRO A 582 -9.34 -11.29 4.39
C PRO A 582 -8.38 -10.37 3.61
N PHE A 583 -8.73 -9.10 3.37
CA PHE A 583 -7.94 -8.20 2.50
C PHE A 583 -6.55 -7.89 3.02
N THR A 584 -6.46 -7.17 4.15
CA THR A 584 -5.16 -6.76 4.69
C THR A 584 -4.44 -7.93 5.36
N GLY A 585 -5.21 -8.76 6.06
CA GLY A 585 -4.65 -9.87 6.81
C GLY A 585 -4.01 -10.95 5.95
N CYS A 586 -4.34 -11.07 4.67
CA CYS A 586 -3.65 -12.02 3.78
C CYS A 586 -2.15 -11.73 3.60
N PHE A 587 -1.68 -10.50 3.84
CA PHE A 587 -0.25 -10.16 3.83
C PHE A 587 0.45 -10.39 5.19
N ILE A 588 -0.28 -10.80 6.23
CA ILE A 588 0.27 -11.20 7.52
C ILE A 588 0.33 -12.73 7.56
N SER A 589 1.48 -13.29 7.20
CA SER A 589 1.71 -14.73 7.19
C SER A 589 2.29 -15.23 8.51
N ARG A 590 1.96 -16.47 8.87
CA ARG A 590 2.64 -17.22 9.95
C ARG A 590 3.97 -17.82 9.49
N ILE A 591 4.15 -17.99 8.18
CA ILE A 591 5.36 -18.49 7.53
C ILE A 591 5.86 -17.52 6.45
N PRO A 592 6.09 -16.24 6.79
CA PRO A 592 6.40 -15.21 5.82
C PRO A 592 7.68 -15.51 5.03
N ILE A 593 8.69 -16.12 5.64
CA ILE A 593 9.96 -16.45 4.97
C ILE A 593 9.71 -17.53 3.91
N THR A 594 9.02 -18.61 4.27
CA THR A 594 8.67 -19.71 3.36
C THR A 594 7.88 -19.20 2.16
N VAL A 595 6.85 -18.39 2.40
CA VAL A 595 6.04 -17.82 1.32
C VAL A 595 6.90 -16.93 0.41
N VAL A 596 7.75 -16.07 0.98
CA VAL A 596 8.57 -15.11 0.22
C VAL A 596 9.76 -15.76 -0.49
N TYR A 597 10.18 -16.97 -0.14
CA TYR A 597 11.16 -17.72 -0.92
C TYR A 597 10.52 -18.61 -1.99
N LEU A 598 9.40 -19.26 -1.67
CA LEU A 598 8.71 -20.15 -2.62
C LEU A 598 8.08 -19.38 -3.78
N ARG A 599 7.39 -18.26 -3.50
CA ARG A 599 6.70 -17.48 -4.54
C ARG A 599 7.64 -16.97 -5.64
N PRO A 600 8.73 -16.23 -5.36
CA PRO A 600 9.67 -15.84 -6.40
C PRO A 600 10.30 -17.04 -7.08
N GLY A 601 10.67 -18.10 -6.35
CA GLY A 601 11.26 -19.30 -6.95
C GLY A 601 10.36 -19.92 -8.03
N LEU A 602 9.08 -20.10 -7.72
CA LEU A 602 8.07 -20.62 -8.64
C LEU A 602 7.74 -19.63 -9.77
N LYS A 603 7.63 -18.33 -9.46
CA LYS A 603 7.34 -17.28 -10.45
C LYS A 603 8.45 -17.16 -11.48
N THR A 604 9.69 -17.15 -11.03
CA THR A 604 10.90 -17.17 -11.87
C THR A 604 10.89 -18.39 -12.79
N ALA A 605 10.59 -19.58 -12.25
CA ALA A 605 10.53 -20.79 -13.04
C ALA A 605 9.43 -20.73 -14.12
N SER A 606 8.27 -20.11 -13.82
CA SER A 606 7.22 -19.81 -14.80
C SER A 606 7.69 -18.87 -15.91
N LEU A 607 8.39 -17.79 -15.56
CA LEU A 607 8.93 -16.83 -16.55
C LEU A 607 9.87 -17.51 -17.54
N PHE A 608 10.78 -18.36 -17.06
CA PHE A 608 11.66 -19.14 -17.93
C PHE A 608 10.90 -20.16 -18.78
N ALA A 609 9.91 -20.85 -18.21
CA ALA A 609 9.06 -21.80 -18.94
C ALA A 609 8.26 -21.12 -20.08
N GLU A 610 7.86 -19.87 -19.87
CA GLU A 610 7.16 -19.03 -20.86
C GLU A 610 8.10 -18.38 -21.89
N GLY A 611 9.42 -18.62 -21.80
CA GLY A 611 10.42 -18.03 -22.70
C GLY A 611 10.78 -16.58 -22.39
N LYS A 612 10.31 -16.03 -21.26
CA LYS A 612 10.59 -14.65 -20.81
C LYS A 612 11.92 -14.57 -20.05
N LYS A 613 13.01 -15.02 -20.70
CA LYS A 613 14.33 -15.22 -20.08
C LYS A 613 14.90 -13.97 -19.41
N GLU A 614 14.89 -12.83 -20.11
CA GLU A 614 15.41 -11.56 -19.58
C GLU A 614 14.62 -11.06 -18.36
N GLN A 615 13.28 -11.16 -18.40
CA GLN A 615 12.44 -10.81 -17.25
C GLN A 615 12.73 -11.73 -16.06
N GLY A 616 12.94 -13.02 -16.30
CA GLY A 616 13.33 -13.98 -15.25
C GLY A 616 14.68 -13.61 -14.62
N LEU A 617 15.68 -13.27 -15.44
CA LEU A 617 17.00 -12.84 -14.98
C LEU A 617 16.93 -11.56 -14.13
N GLU A 618 16.28 -10.53 -14.64
CA GLU A 618 16.11 -9.25 -13.94
C GLU A 618 15.37 -9.44 -12.62
N PHE A 619 14.31 -10.25 -12.62
CA PHE A 619 13.50 -10.50 -11.44
C PHE A 619 14.28 -11.17 -10.31
N ILE A 620 15.16 -12.15 -10.61
CA ILE A 620 16.02 -12.77 -9.60
C ILE A 620 17.00 -11.76 -9.02
N ARG A 621 17.65 -10.96 -9.86
CA ARG A 621 18.67 -9.99 -9.42
C ARG A 621 18.06 -8.93 -8.50
N ILE A 622 16.96 -8.30 -8.94
CA ILE A 622 16.25 -7.30 -8.13
C ILE A 622 15.65 -7.94 -6.87
N GLY A 623 15.07 -9.14 -7.00
CA GLY A 623 14.46 -9.87 -5.91
C GLY A 623 15.44 -10.24 -4.81
N ALA A 624 16.58 -10.83 -5.16
CA ALA A 624 17.61 -11.25 -4.20
C ALA A 624 18.09 -10.06 -3.35
N GLN A 625 18.46 -8.96 -3.99
CA GLN A 625 18.98 -7.76 -3.32
C GLN A 625 17.95 -7.14 -2.36
N ARG A 626 16.71 -6.95 -2.82
CA ARG A 626 15.72 -6.24 -2.01
C ARG A 626 15.12 -7.12 -0.92
N ILE A 627 14.91 -8.41 -1.18
CA ILE A 627 14.34 -9.35 -0.19
C ILE A 627 15.36 -9.62 0.92
N ILE A 628 16.67 -9.74 0.62
CA ILE A 628 17.66 -9.97 1.68
C ILE A 628 17.77 -8.77 2.63
N THR A 629 17.73 -7.54 2.10
CA THR A 629 17.68 -6.33 2.91
C THR A 629 16.42 -6.30 3.79
N ALA A 630 15.27 -6.69 3.24
CA ALA A 630 14.03 -6.77 4.01
C ALA A 630 14.09 -7.83 5.12
N LEU A 631 14.67 -9.01 4.85
CA LEU A 631 14.88 -10.06 5.85
C LEU A 631 15.78 -9.59 7.00
N ASP A 632 16.87 -8.90 6.69
CA ASP A 632 17.80 -8.37 7.69
C ASP A 632 17.15 -7.24 8.51
N PHE A 633 16.21 -6.48 7.94
CA PHE A 633 15.46 -5.44 8.64
C PHE A 633 14.45 -6.01 9.65
N ILE A 634 13.83 -7.16 9.34
CA ILE A 634 12.81 -7.80 10.19
C ILE A 634 13.36 -8.84 11.18
N GLY A 635 14.64 -9.21 11.07
CA GLY A 635 15.23 -10.33 11.81
C GLY A 635 15.34 -10.09 13.32
N GLY A 636 15.00 -11.12 14.11
CA GLY A 636 15.20 -11.16 15.57
C GLY A 636 14.05 -10.55 16.40
N GLU A 637 14.05 -10.81 17.72
CA GLU A 637 13.03 -10.27 18.64
C GLU A 637 13.13 -8.75 18.84
N ASN A 638 14.35 -8.20 18.74
CA ASN A 638 14.64 -6.76 18.74
C ASN A 638 15.05 -6.32 17.33
N SER A 639 14.15 -6.56 16.37
CA SER A 639 14.38 -6.19 14.97
C SER A 639 14.47 -4.68 14.79
N LYS A 640 15.24 -4.23 13.79
CA LYS A 640 15.31 -2.82 13.38
C LYS A 640 13.93 -2.26 13.01
N LEU A 641 13.05 -3.10 12.45
CA LEU A 641 11.66 -2.72 12.16
C LEU A 641 10.91 -2.31 13.42
N LYS A 642 11.02 -3.10 14.49
CA LYS A 642 10.35 -2.81 15.76
C LYS A 642 10.87 -1.52 16.38
N ASP A 643 12.19 -1.34 16.42
CA ASP A 643 12.82 -0.13 16.94
C ASP A 643 12.38 1.12 16.15
N GLN A 644 12.34 1.01 14.81
CA GLN A 644 11.87 2.08 13.94
C GLN A 644 10.39 2.40 14.19
N TYR A 645 9.52 1.39 14.31
CA TYR A 645 8.11 1.60 14.63
C TYR A 645 7.93 2.31 15.99
N GLU A 646 8.65 1.88 17.02
CA GLU A 646 8.56 2.47 18.36
C GLU A 646 9.05 3.92 18.35
N LYS A 647 10.16 4.20 17.66
CA LYS A 647 10.68 5.57 17.45
C LYS A 647 9.66 6.46 16.74
N GLU A 648 9.06 5.96 15.67
CA GLU A 648 8.07 6.74 14.91
C GLU A 648 6.80 7.01 15.70
N ARG A 649 6.34 6.02 16.49
CA ARG A 649 5.19 6.20 17.39
C ARG A 649 5.46 7.32 18.40
N LEU A 650 6.67 7.38 18.96
CA LEU A 650 7.07 8.48 19.85
C LEU A 650 7.10 9.83 19.11
N GLY A 651 7.64 9.86 17.89
CA GLY A 651 7.65 11.05 17.04
C GLY A 651 6.25 11.59 16.73
N TRP A 652 5.31 10.73 16.34
CA TRP A 652 3.93 11.12 16.07
C TRP A 652 3.20 11.58 17.34
N ASN A 653 3.44 10.93 18.48
CA ASN A 653 2.90 11.42 19.75
C ASN A 653 3.39 12.83 20.07
N LEU A 654 4.71 13.06 19.98
CA LEU A 654 5.31 14.37 20.20
C LEU A 654 4.72 15.42 19.26
N TYR A 655 4.50 15.06 17.98
CA TYR A 655 3.89 15.95 17.00
C TYR A 655 2.51 16.45 17.45
N TYR A 656 1.59 15.53 17.79
CA TYR A 656 0.23 15.90 18.20
C TYR A 656 0.18 16.61 19.55
N ASP A 657 1.04 16.23 20.51
CA ASP A 657 1.17 16.93 21.79
C ASP A 657 1.67 18.36 21.60
N THR A 658 2.62 18.55 20.68
CA THR A 658 3.16 19.87 20.33
C THR A 658 2.07 20.75 19.71
N LEU A 659 1.27 20.20 18.79
CA LEU A 659 0.16 20.91 18.18
C LEU A 659 -0.89 21.34 19.23
N TYR A 660 -1.24 20.44 20.17
CA TYR A 660 -2.16 20.76 21.26
C TYR A 660 -1.64 21.91 22.14
N ALA A 661 -0.36 21.86 22.52
CA ALA A 661 0.25 22.92 23.33
C ALA A 661 0.27 24.28 22.61
N VAL A 662 0.57 24.29 21.31
CA VAL A 662 0.57 25.53 20.52
C VAL A 662 -0.83 26.09 20.33
N GLU A 663 -1.83 25.25 20.09
CA GLU A 663 -3.23 25.67 19.99
C GLU A 663 -3.70 26.38 21.26
N ASN A 664 -3.42 25.81 22.44
CA ASN A 664 -3.70 26.45 23.72
C ASN A 664 -2.95 27.78 23.85
N GLY A 665 -1.65 27.80 23.51
CA GLY A 665 -0.86 29.04 23.52
C GLY A 665 -1.42 30.13 22.59
N ILE A 666 -1.98 29.77 21.43
CA ILE A 666 -2.66 30.71 20.54
C ILE A 666 -3.94 31.24 21.18
N ALA A 667 -4.74 30.36 21.79
CA ALA A 667 -5.99 30.72 22.46
C ALA A 667 -5.75 31.66 23.66
N ASP A 668 -4.68 31.42 24.43
CA ASP A 668 -4.27 32.24 25.57
C ASP A 668 -3.54 33.54 25.16
N GLY A 669 -3.29 33.75 23.87
CA GLY A 669 -2.61 34.93 23.35
C GLY A 669 -1.10 34.96 23.67
N HIS A 670 -0.47 33.81 23.93
CA HIS A 670 0.97 33.72 24.17
C HIS A 670 1.75 34.23 22.94
N GLN A 671 2.61 35.24 23.15
CA GLN A 671 3.36 35.86 22.07
C GLN A 671 4.20 34.86 21.26
N PHE A 672 4.82 33.88 21.94
CA PHE A 672 5.58 32.83 21.29
C PHE A 672 4.73 32.01 20.30
N ALA A 673 3.53 31.58 20.71
CA ALA A 673 2.62 30.82 19.84
C ALA A 673 2.11 31.66 18.65
N LEU A 674 1.84 32.96 18.87
CA LEU A 674 1.46 33.88 17.80
C LEU A 674 2.60 34.09 16.79
N ASP A 675 3.85 34.10 17.25
CA ASP A 675 5.03 34.19 16.38
C ASP A 675 5.21 32.93 15.54
N LEU A 676 5.02 31.75 16.15
CA LEU A 676 4.99 30.48 15.43
C LEU A 676 3.90 30.47 14.35
N ARG A 677 2.70 30.99 14.66
CA ARG A 677 1.61 31.12 13.67
C ARG A 677 1.97 32.04 12.51
N ARG A 678 2.69 33.14 12.76
CA ARG A 678 3.19 34.02 11.69
C ARG A 678 4.22 33.30 10.81
N LYS A 679 5.14 32.54 11.41
CA LYS A 679 6.12 31.72 10.66
C LYS A 679 5.42 30.65 9.82
N ALA A 680 4.47 29.92 10.39
CA ALA A 680 3.65 28.93 9.69
C ALA A 680 3.02 29.52 8.43
N ARG A 681 2.32 30.66 8.56
CA ARG A 681 1.71 31.37 7.42
C ARG A 681 2.73 31.76 6.35
N SER A 682 3.92 32.19 6.76
CA SER A 682 5.00 32.55 5.83
C SER A 682 5.48 31.33 5.03
N ILE A 683 5.78 30.22 5.70
CA ILE A 683 6.24 28.98 5.04
C ILE A 683 5.16 28.46 4.08
N ILE A 684 3.92 28.39 4.53
CA ILE A 684 2.81 27.86 3.72
C ILE A 684 2.56 28.74 2.49
N LYS A 685 2.69 30.07 2.62
CA LYS A 685 2.60 30.97 1.47
C LYS A 685 3.66 30.65 0.42
N THR A 686 4.87 30.24 0.82
CA THR A 686 5.90 29.82 -0.14
C THR A 686 5.56 28.49 -0.82
N CYS A 687 4.71 27.65 -0.23
CA CYS A 687 4.27 26.38 -0.80
C CYS A 687 3.13 26.56 -1.83
N ALA A 688 2.47 27.71 -1.86
CA ALA A 688 1.37 27.97 -2.78
C ALA A 688 1.85 28.08 -4.23
N ILE A 689 1.14 27.43 -5.16
CA ILE A 689 1.34 27.64 -6.59
C ILE A 689 0.36 28.72 -7.06
N GLY A 690 0.90 29.81 -7.60
CA GLY A 690 0.11 30.86 -8.24
C GLY A 690 -0.24 30.49 -9.67
N PHE A 691 -1.52 30.57 -10.02
CA PHE A 691 -1.98 30.58 -11.40
C PHE A 691 -2.04 32.04 -11.84
N GLY A 692 -1.27 32.40 -12.86
CA GLY A 692 -1.14 33.77 -13.37
C GLY A 692 -2.44 34.38 -13.87
#